data_AF-A0A248VK91-F1
#
_entry.id   AF-A0A248VK91-F1
#
_cell.length_a   1.000
_cell.length_b   1.000
_cell.length_c   1.000
_cell.angle_alpha   90.00
_cell.angle_beta   90.00
_cell.angle_gamma   90.00
#
_symmetry.space_group_name_H-M   'P 1'
#
loop_
_entity.id
_entity.type
_entity.pdbx_description
1 polymer ?
#
loop_
_entity_poly.entity_id
_entity_poly.type
_entity_poly.pdbx_seq_one_letter_code
_entity_poly.pdbx_strand_id
1 'polypeptide(L)'
;MDAGAQLSRSQDIATKITRVLHKRTQGAQERLTQRVRDALDGERANHQTGRAVAASFDPLQAWQYAIDVAQRSLLFWNVLVERGTEFVERSAQGPTPVLHFDYDVILDGRRFERPVNYALLQLRPPQGAVVDVNKRPYLIIDPRAGHGPGIGGFKDDSQAGVALRAGHPVYFVVFFPDPEPGQTLLDVCTAEQQFVRKVRSRHPSGPKPALVGNCQGGWAAMMLASSDPDDTGPVVINGAPMSYWSGAWSEGASDNPMRYAGGILGGSWLASYAADLGDGKFDGAHLVQNFENLNPANTLWDKYYHLFSNIDTEPPRYLEFERWWGSYYLMNREEIEWITRNLFVGNKLWSGGVSDGGGKPFDLREIRSPIILFASMGDNITPPQQAFNWVADIYKSTEEIKSRGQVIVGLMHQDIGHLGIFVSGKVARKEHTQIFSVLETIETFPPGLYGMSIKEVRSDSGESGYEVEFSEHRLEEIGAHFNRFEREDEKPFEAVAALSDFNQRAYELLGRPIVQSFSNEATARMLRDFHPLRWQRWALSDMNPWLGWLYPAAIAVKASRQPADPDNPWRKAEKAGSDIVSASLDYYRAMRDAATEAAFFGIYANLYSIYLADRNPDDGHKEPVTTDPRELPFVRSALQAIGEGGYTEALARAAFLLARKGEPLPLARLEMRKELAESYADYLPDIAPDQWRRIRGEQEIIASYEPDQAIATLPTLLAHGEDRNRFLELIAKLVADERVLNSAPTDSQRSALERIRSVLSPRPERKRPVAVLDRARR
;
A
#
# COMPACT_ATOMS: atom_id res chain seq x y z
N MET A 1 32.06 29.81 -6.37
CA MET A 1 31.14 29.25 -7.38
C MET A 1 31.38 29.97 -8.70
N ASP A 2 31.65 29.26 -9.79
CA ASP A 2 31.82 29.83 -11.12
C ASP A 2 30.43 30.21 -11.69
N ALA A 3 30.22 31.51 -11.93
CA ALA A 3 28.95 32.03 -12.44
C ALA A 3 28.61 31.48 -13.84
N GLY A 4 29.62 31.15 -14.66
CA GLY A 4 29.41 30.54 -15.97
C GLY A 4 28.84 29.13 -15.87
N ALA A 5 29.38 28.31 -14.96
CA ALA A 5 28.87 26.96 -14.69
C ALA A 5 27.45 26.96 -14.10
N GLN A 6 27.11 27.95 -13.27
CA GLN A 6 25.74 28.09 -12.73
C GLN A 6 24.73 28.49 -13.82
N LEU A 7 25.10 29.44 -14.69
CA LEU A 7 24.24 29.85 -15.81
C LEU A 7 23.98 28.69 -16.77
N SER A 8 25.03 27.91 -17.09
CA SER A 8 24.92 26.72 -17.95
C SER A 8 23.99 25.66 -17.35
N ARG A 9 24.13 25.34 -16.05
CA ARG A 9 23.24 24.41 -15.35
C ARG A 9 21.78 24.88 -15.35
N SER A 10 21.54 26.16 -15.11
CA SER A 10 20.18 26.74 -15.14
C SER A 10 19.56 26.67 -16.55
N GLN A 11 20.33 26.90 -17.61
CA GLN A 11 19.88 26.75 -18.99
C GLN A 11 19.52 25.30 -19.35
N ASP A 12 20.32 24.32 -18.89
CA ASP A 12 20.02 22.90 -19.09
C ASP A 12 18.72 22.48 -18.37
N ILE A 13 18.57 22.90 -17.10
CA ILE A 13 17.33 22.69 -16.32
C ILE A 13 16.13 23.27 -17.06
N ALA A 14 16.20 24.53 -17.52
CA ALA A 14 15.12 25.19 -18.25
C ALA A 14 14.75 24.45 -19.55
N THR A 15 15.75 23.93 -20.27
CA THR A 15 15.55 23.15 -21.49
C THR A 15 14.84 21.83 -21.20
N LYS A 16 15.25 21.11 -20.14
CA LYS A 16 14.61 19.86 -19.69
C LYS A 16 13.17 20.10 -19.27
N ILE A 17 12.90 21.12 -18.46
CA ILE A 17 11.55 21.49 -18.03
C ILE A 17 10.65 21.77 -19.25
N THR A 18 11.13 22.58 -20.19
CA THR A 18 10.36 22.94 -21.40
C THR A 18 10.04 21.69 -22.23
N ARG A 19 11.00 20.76 -22.38
CA ARG A 19 10.78 19.50 -23.10
C ARG A 19 9.73 18.62 -22.41
N VAL A 20 9.81 18.46 -21.09
CA VAL A 20 8.83 17.68 -20.32
C VAL A 20 7.46 18.32 -20.43
N LEU A 21 7.34 19.63 -20.17
CA LEU A 21 6.08 20.37 -20.29
C LEU A 21 5.46 20.20 -21.69
N HIS A 22 6.25 20.40 -22.75
CA HIS A 22 5.76 20.23 -24.12
C HIS A 22 5.21 18.81 -24.35
N LYS A 23 5.96 17.78 -23.94
CA LYS A 23 5.51 16.38 -24.03
C LYS A 23 4.21 16.13 -23.25
N ARG A 24 4.08 16.67 -22.02
CA ARG A 24 2.87 16.55 -21.21
C ARG A 24 1.66 17.20 -21.88
N THR A 25 1.83 18.43 -22.37
CA THR A 25 0.75 19.17 -23.05
C THR A 25 0.30 18.48 -24.34
N GLN A 26 1.25 17.96 -25.13
CA GLN A 26 0.94 17.20 -26.33
C GLN A 26 0.15 15.92 -26.00
N GLY A 27 0.61 15.13 -25.03
CA GLY A 27 -0.10 13.91 -24.61
C GLY A 27 -1.48 14.18 -23.99
N ALA A 28 -1.68 15.34 -23.36
CA ALA A 28 -3.00 15.77 -22.89
C ALA A 28 -3.92 16.10 -24.08
N GLN A 29 -3.43 16.85 -25.08
CA GLN A 29 -4.17 17.24 -26.26
C GLN A 29 -4.56 16.03 -27.13
N GLU A 30 -3.65 15.06 -27.29
CA GLU A 30 -3.91 13.81 -28.00
C GLU A 30 -5.00 13.00 -27.32
N ARG A 31 -4.94 12.84 -25.98
CA ARG A 31 -5.98 12.15 -25.21
C ARG A 31 -7.35 12.83 -25.28
N LEU A 32 -7.39 14.16 -25.19
CA LEU A 32 -8.62 14.93 -25.37
C LEU A 32 -9.20 14.67 -26.76
N THR A 33 -8.37 14.81 -27.79
CA THR A 33 -8.79 14.63 -29.18
C THR A 33 -9.32 13.20 -29.41
N GLN A 34 -8.66 12.19 -28.85
CA GLN A 34 -9.09 10.80 -28.93
C GLN A 34 -10.43 10.59 -28.24
N ARG A 35 -10.58 11.02 -26.97
CA ARG A 35 -11.83 10.86 -26.23
C ARG A 35 -13.01 11.59 -26.86
N VAL A 36 -12.78 12.79 -27.41
CA VAL A 36 -13.81 13.54 -28.13
C VAL A 36 -14.19 12.82 -29.42
N ARG A 37 -13.23 12.25 -30.17
CA ARG A 37 -13.54 11.40 -31.32
C ARG A 37 -14.34 10.17 -30.91
N ASP A 38 -13.92 9.44 -29.88
CA ASP A 38 -14.62 8.24 -29.42
C ASP A 38 -16.08 8.54 -29.01
N ALA A 39 -16.31 9.68 -28.35
CA ALA A 39 -17.65 10.13 -27.98
C ALA A 39 -18.52 10.46 -29.21
N LEU A 40 -17.94 11.06 -30.26
CA LEU A 40 -18.65 11.42 -31.50
C LEU A 40 -18.76 10.26 -32.49
N ASP A 41 -17.79 9.35 -32.53
CA ASP A 41 -17.75 8.20 -33.44
C ASP A 41 -18.65 7.06 -32.91
N GLY A 42 -18.86 6.96 -31.59
CA GLY A 42 -19.93 6.16 -31.01
C GLY A 42 -21.33 6.57 -31.52
N GLU A 43 -21.51 7.84 -31.87
CA GLU A 43 -22.69 8.29 -32.63
C GLU A 43 -22.60 7.88 -34.11
N ARG A 44 -21.46 8.14 -34.78
CA ARG A 44 -21.32 7.89 -36.23
C ARG A 44 -21.38 6.43 -36.65
N ALA A 45 -20.86 5.49 -35.85
CA ALA A 45 -20.96 4.05 -36.12
C ALA A 45 -22.42 3.56 -36.14
N ASN A 46 -23.31 4.22 -35.39
CA ASN A 46 -24.75 3.99 -35.44
C ASN A 46 -25.45 4.76 -36.56
N HIS A 47 -24.81 5.78 -37.14
CA HIS A 47 -25.34 6.60 -38.24
C HIS A 47 -25.03 6.09 -39.65
N GLN A 48 -24.35 4.95 -39.82
CA GLN A 48 -24.12 4.34 -41.15
C GLN A 48 -25.39 3.76 -41.81
N THR A 49 -26.56 3.85 -41.18
CA THR A 49 -27.85 3.71 -41.87
C THR A 49 -28.43 5.10 -42.13
N GLY A 50 -28.56 5.48 -43.41
CA GLY A 50 -29.07 6.79 -43.87
C GLY A 50 -30.50 7.18 -43.45
N ARG A 51 -31.09 6.50 -42.44
CA ARG A 51 -32.37 6.79 -41.79
C ARG A 51 -32.25 7.63 -40.51
N ALA A 52 -31.07 7.78 -39.92
CA ALA A 52 -30.93 8.29 -38.54
C ALA A 52 -30.94 9.83 -38.39
N VAL A 53 -30.55 10.62 -39.40
CA VAL A 53 -30.65 12.11 -39.33
C VAL A 53 -32.13 12.55 -39.25
N ALA A 54 -33.06 11.77 -39.80
CA ALA A 54 -34.50 11.99 -39.64
C ALA A 54 -35.04 11.54 -38.27
N ALA A 55 -34.39 10.58 -37.60
CA ALA A 55 -34.75 10.14 -36.24
C ALA A 55 -34.35 11.15 -35.16
N SER A 56 -33.29 11.94 -35.38
CA SER A 56 -32.89 13.08 -34.53
C SER A 56 -33.93 14.20 -34.46
N PHE A 57 -34.95 14.19 -35.32
CA PHE A 57 -36.04 15.17 -35.36
C PHE A 57 -37.44 14.56 -35.12
N ASP A 58 -37.55 13.33 -34.61
CA ASP A 58 -38.85 12.78 -34.19
C ASP A 58 -39.34 13.51 -32.91
N PRO A 59 -40.43 14.30 -32.98
CA PRO A 59 -40.93 15.06 -31.83
C PRO A 59 -41.34 14.16 -30.67
N LEU A 60 -41.74 12.92 -30.94
CA LEU A 60 -42.13 11.97 -29.90
C LEU A 60 -40.92 11.51 -29.09
N GLN A 61 -39.81 11.16 -29.74
CA GLN A 61 -38.57 10.77 -29.06
C GLN A 61 -37.97 11.94 -28.29
N ALA A 62 -38.06 13.16 -28.83
CA ALA A 62 -37.64 14.39 -28.13
C ALA A 62 -38.50 14.65 -26.88
N TRP A 63 -39.83 14.49 -27.00
CA TRP A 63 -40.77 14.66 -25.89
C TRP A 63 -40.56 13.60 -24.78
N GLN A 64 -40.40 12.33 -25.16
CA GLN A 64 -40.10 11.24 -24.22
C GLN A 64 -38.78 11.50 -23.47
N TYR A 65 -37.74 11.94 -24.17
CA TYR A 65 -36.47 12.32 -23.56
C TYR A 65 -36.63 13.53 -22.62
N ALA A 66 -37.40 14.55 -23.01
CA ALA A 66 -37.63 15.73 -22.18
C ALA A 66 -38.34 15.39 -20.87
N ILE A 67 -39.36 14.52 -20.91
CA ILE A 67 -40.02 13.99 -19.71
C ILE A 67 -39.01 13.22 -18.87
N ASP A 68 -38.25 12.30 -19.48
CA ASP A 68 -37.28 11.48 -18.79
C ASP A 68 -36.22 12.32 -18.06
N VAL A 69 -35.60 13.29 -18.74
CA VAL A 69 -34.62 14.22 -18.15
C VAL A 69 -35.22 15.03 -17.01
N ALA A 70 -36.45 15.54 -17.16
CA ALA A 70 -37.11 16.31 -16.11
C ALA A 70 -37.33 15.45 -14.86
N GLN A 71 -37.80 14.22 -15.04
CA GLN A 71 -37.98 13.25 -13.96
C GLN A 71 -36.65 12.87 -13.30
N ARG A 72 -35.61 12.51 -14.09
CA ARG A 72 -34.28 12.18 -13.57
C ARG A 72 -33.67 13.34 -12.80
N SER A 73 -33.85 14.58 -13.27
CA SER A 73 -33.34 15.78 -12.61
C SER A 73 -33.98 15.99 -11.23
N LEU A 74 -35.30 15.83 -11.15
CA LEU A 74 -36.03 15.97 -9.89
C LEU A 74 -35.59 14.90 -8.88
N LEU A 75 -35.49 13.65 -9.32
CA LEU A 75 -35.03 12.54 -8.49
C LEU A 75 -33.57 12.72 -8.05
N PHE A 76 -32.70 13.20 -8.94
CA PHE A 76 -31.30 13.52 -8.62
C PHE A 76 -31.20 14.56 -7.50
N TRP A 77 -31.93 15.68 -7.61
CA TRP A 77 -31.96 16.70 -6.55
C TRP A 77 -32.50 16.15 -5.24
N ASN A 78 -33.54 15.31 -5.28
CA ASN A 78 -34.04 14.64 -4.08
C ASN A 78 -32.97 13.77 -3.40
N VAL A 79 -32.17 13.02 -4.17
CA VAL A 79 -31.06 12.22 -3.62
C VAL A 79 -29.97 13.10 -3.00
N LEU A 80 -29.68 14.27 -3.57
CA LEU A 80 -28.73 15.21 -2.97
C LEU A 80 -29.24 15.81 -1.66
N VAL A 81 -30.55 16.04 -1.54
CA VAL A 81 -31.20 16.46 -0.29
C VAL A 81 -31.13 15.35 0.75
N GLU A 82 -31.46 14.11 0.38
CA GLU A 82 -31.35 12.92 1.23
C GLU A 82 -29.93 12.75 1.78
N ARG A 83 -28.92 12.88 0.91
CA ARG A 83 -27.51 12.90 1.31
C ARG A 83 -27.21 13.97 2.36
N GLY A 84 -27.70 15.18 2.18
CA GLY A 84 -27.48 16.29 3.10
C GLY A 84 -28.18 16.09 4.43
N THR A 85 -29.43 15.60 4.40
CA THR A 85 -30.19 15.26 5.61
C THR A 85 -29.49 14.17 6.42
N GLU A 86 -29.08 13.06 5.79
CA GLU A 86 -28.34 11.99 6.49
C GLU A 86 -27.03 12.52 7.11
N PHE A 87 -26.33 13.44 6.42
CA PHE A 87 -25.13 14.08 6.94
C PHE A 87 -25.43 14.91 8.21
N VAL A 88 -26.48 15.72 8.20
CA VAL A 88 -26.89 16.54 9.35
C VAL A 88 -27.30 15.67 10.54
N GLU A 89 -28.14 14.66 10.31
CA GLU A 89 -28.62 13.74 11.35
C GLU A 89 -27.46 13.00 12.02
N ARG A 90 -26.53 12.46 11.23
CA ARG A 90 -25.36 11.75 11.78
C ARG A 90 -24.39 12.66 12.51
N SER A 91 -24.22 13.89 12.02
CA SER A 91 -23.40 14.89 12.72
C SER A 91 -23.96 15.22 14.09
N ALA A 92 -25.29 15.21 14.26
CA ALA A 92 -25.96 15.45 15.54
C ALA A 92 -25.91 14.25 16.51
N GLN A 93 -25.98 13.01 16.00
CA GLN A 93 -26.03 11.79 16.83
C GLN A 93 -24.65 11.31 17.32
N GLY A 94 -23.57 11.85 16.79
CA GLY A 94 -22.21 11.37 17.03
C GLY A 94 -21.83 10.27 16.03
N PRO A 95 -20.86 10.51 15.13
CA PRO A 95 -20.47 9.54 14.10
C PRO A 95 -20.06 8.19 14.67
N THR A 96 -20.78 7.13 14.29
CA THR A 96 -20.32 5.75 14.46
C THR A 96 -19.37 5.35 13.32
N PRO A 97 -18.43 4.41 13.56
CA PRO A 97 -17.64 3.81 12.49
C PRO A 97 -18.56 3.22 11.42
N VAL A 98 -18.18 3.38 10.15
CA VAL A 98 -19.01 2.92 9.02
C VAL A 98 -18.69 1.46 8.71
N LEU A 99 -18.97 0.58 9.67
CA LEU A 99 -18.74 -0.87 9.57
C LEU A 99 -20.05 -1.60 9.24
N HIS A 100 -19.99 -2.57 8.34
CA HIS A 100 -21.11 -3.45 8.03
C HIS A 100 -21.38 -4.50 9.13
N PHE A 101 -20.34 -4.85 9.91
CA PHE A 101 -20.39 -5.91 10.91
C PHE A 101 -20.68 -5.35 12.30
N ASP A 102 -21.43 -6.10 13.10
CA ASP A 102 -21.53 -5.86 14.54
C ASP A 102 -20.16 -6.05 15.21
N TYR A 103 -19.95 -5.34 16.32
CA TYR A 103 -18.67 -5.38 17.01
C TYR A 103 -18.79 -5.21 18.53
N ASP A 104 -17.74 -5.68 19.22
CA ASP A 104 -17.51 -5.46 20.63
C ASP A 104 -16.30 -4.53 20.83
N VAL A 105 -16.44 -3.51 21.68
CA VAL A 105 -15.32 -2.64 22.05
C VAL A 105 -14.44 -3.39 23.06
N ILE A 106 -13.20 -3.69 22.69
CA ILE A 106 -12.26 -4.45 23.51
C ILE A 106 -11.38 -3.52 24.36
N LEU A 107 -10.89 -2.44 23.77
CA LEU A 107 -10.13 -1.39 24.47
C LEU A 107 -10.57 -0.02 23.95
N ASP A 108 -10.65 0.95 24.86
CA ASP A 108 -10.93 2.36 24.57
C ASP A 108 -9.73 3.19 25.04
N GLY A 109 -8.95 3.69 24.08
CA GLY A 109 -7.71 4.42 24.31
C GLY A 109 -7.92 5.73 25.07
N ARG A 110 -9.15 6.27 25.12
CA ARG A 110 -9.48 7.47 25.91
C ARG A 110 -9.39 7.21 27.41
N ARG A 111 -9.38 5.93 27.81
CA ARG A 111 -9.26 5.50 29.20
C ARG A 111 -7.84 5.10 29.59
N PHE A 112 -6.87 5.25 28.69
CA PHE A 112 -5.47 4.97 28.99
C PHE A 112 -4.85 6.10 29.81
N GLU A 113 -3.69 5.83 30.41
CA GLU A 113 -2.92 6.83 31.14
C GLU A 113 -2.57 8.06 30.28
N ARG A 114 -2.27 7.81 29.00
CA ARG A 114 -2.22 8.82 27.94
C ARG A 114 -3.42 8.64 27.02
N PRO A 115 -4.49 9.44 27.20
CA PRO A 115 -5.71 9.30 26.42
C PRO A 115 -5.46 9.52 24.93
N VAL A 116 -6.01 8.64 24.11
CA VAL A 116 -6.11 8.82 22.66
C VAL A 116 -7.51 8.50 22.18
N ASN A 117 -7.97 9.16 21.12
CA ASN A 117 -9.31 8.97 20.56
C ASN A 117 -9.45 7.68 19.75
N TYR A 118 -8.66 6.64 20.04
CA TYR A 118 -8.65 5.36 19.32
C TYR A 118 -9.29 4.26 20.18
N ALA A 119 -9.89 3.28 19.51
CA ALA A 119 -10.44 2.08 20.16
C ALA A 119 -10.14 0.83 19.33
N LEU A 120 -9.99 -0.29 20.04
CA LEU A 120 -9.87 -1.63 19.47
C LEU A 120 -11.24 -2.30 19.49
N LEU A 121 -11.73 -2.68 18.32
CA LEU A 121 -12.96 -3.45 18.15
C LEU A 121 -12.64 -4.90 17.82
N GLN A 122 -13.49 -5.83 18.25
CA GLN A 122 -13.55 -7.19 17.73
C GLN A 122 -14.84 -7.33 16.92
N LEU A 123 -14.72 -7.69 15.64
CA LEU A 123 -15.87 -7.88 14.78
C LEU A 123 -16.55 -9.21 15.08
N ARG A 124 -17.88 -9.21 15.05
CA ARG A 124 -18.69 -10.43 15.17
C ARG A 124 -18.85 -11.09 13.80
N PRO A 125 -18.78 -12.42 13.72
CA PRO A 125 -18.95 -13.11 12.45
C PRO A 125 -20.38 -12.89 11.90
N PRO A 126 -20.53 -12.73 10.57
CA PRO A 126 -21.84 -12.69 9.95
C PRO A 126 -22.57 -14.03 10.13
N GLN A 127 -23.89 -14.02 9.95
CA GLN A 127 -24.72 -15.22 10.14
C GLN A 127 -24.22 -16.38 9.27
N GLY A 128 -23.89 -17.51 9.88
CA GLY A 128 -23.39 -18.71 9.21
C GLY A 128 -21.87 -18.84 9.13
N ALA A 129 -21.10 -17.79 9.44
CA ALA A 129 -19.64 -17.89 9.58
C ALA A 129 -19.25 -18.36 10.99
N VAL A 130 -18.30 -19.28 11.07
CA VAL A 130 -17.73 -19.76 12.35
C VAL A 130 -16.29 -19.31 12.43
N VAL A 131 -15.96 -18.55 13.47
CA VAL A 131 -14.60 -18.07 13.74
C VAL A 131 -13.93 -19.01 14.75
N ASP A 132 -12.73 -19.48 14.40
CA ASP A 132 -11.87 -20.26 15.30
C ASP A 132 -10.88 -19.32 15.99
N VAL A 133 -10.90 -19.31 17.32
CA VAL A 133 -10.01 -18.50 18.16
C VAL A 133 -8.53 -18.91 18.01
N ASN A 134 -8.25 -20.13 17.56
CA ASN A 134 -6.87 -20.62 17.37
C ASN A 134 -6.30 -20.26 16.00
N LYS A 135 -7.15 -19.85 15.04
CA LYS A 135 -6.68 -19.30 13.77
C LYS A 135 -6.03 -17.93 13.98
N ARG A 136 -5.16 -17.57 13.05
CA ARG A 136 -4.43 -16.28 13.08
C ARG A 136 -5.43 -15.11 13.19
N PRO A 137 -5.30 -14.23 14.19
CA PRO A 137 -6.11 -13.02 14.27
C PRO A 137 -5.61 -11.97 13.25
N TYR A 138 -6.54 -11.21 12.67
CA TYR A 138 -6.25 -10.07 11.80
C TYR A 138 -6.54 -8.77 12.53
N LEU A 139 -5.63 -7.81 12.47
CA LEU A 139 -5.82 -6.45 12.98
C LEU A 139 -5.80 -5.48 11.79
N ILE A 140 -6.96 -4.92 11.45
CA ILE A 140 -7.12 -3.98 10.34
C ILE A 140 -7.01 -2.54 10.87
N ILE A 141 -6.16 -1.74 10.23
CA ILE A 141 -5.90 -0.33 10.55
C ILE A 141 -6.28 0.51 9.33
N ASP A 142 -7.34 1.29 9.46
CA ASP A 142 -7.85 2.16 8.41
C ASP A 142 -7.11 3.51 8.35
N PRO A 143 -7.16 4.19 7.19
CA PRO A 143 -6.45 5.43 7.03
C PRO A 143 -7.10 6.56 7.83
N ARG A 144 -6.27 7.32 8.56
CA ARG A 144 -6.70 8.59 9.17
C ARG A 144 -6.64 9.76 8.18
N ALA A 145 -7.14 9.58 6.96
CA ALA A 145 -6.95 10.52 5.85
C ALA A 145 -8.04 11.62 5.79
N GLY A 146 -8.44 12.15 6.94
CA GLY A 146 -9.51 13.15 7.09
C GLY A 146 -10.94 12.59 7.13
N HIS A 147 -11.13 11.35 6.72
CA HIS A 147 -12.40 10.61 6.84
C HIS A 147 -12.49 9.84 8.18
N GLY A 148 -13.70 9.39 8.52
CA GLY A 148 -13.93 8.45 9.61
C GLY A 148 -13.48 7.01 9.30
N PRO A 149 -13.31 6.17 10.34
CA PRO A 149 -12.88 4.77 10.19
C PRO A 149 -14.01 3.85 9.72
N GLY A 150 -13.64 2.66 9.27
CA GLY A 150 -14.56 1.56 8.96
C GLY A 150 -14.60 1.17 7.48
N ILE A 151 -13.85 1.87 6.62
CA ILE A 151 -13.84 1.63 5.19
C ILE A 151 -13.35 0.22 4.83
N GLY A 152 -12.38 -0.34 5.58
CA GLY A 152 -11.90 -1.71 5.41
C GLY A 152 -12.90 -2.81 5.79
N GLY A 153 -14.03 -2.44 6.42
CA GLY A 153 -15.12 -3.32 6.81
C GLY A 153 -16.50 -2.81 6.36
N PHE A 154 -16.53 -1.91 5.38
CA PHE A 154 -17.73 -1.17 4.97
C PHE A 154 -18.77 -2.02 4.23
N LYS A 155 -18.37 -3.18 3.69
CA LYS A 155 -19.25 -4.12 2.97
C LYS A 155 -19.00 -5.55 3.45
N ASP A 156 -19.95 -6.43 3.17
CA ASP A 156 -19.72 -7.87 3.38
C ASP A 156 -18.54 -8.39 2.51
N ASP A 157 -18.42 -7.92 1.28
CA ASP A 157 -17.24 -8.14 0.42
C ASP A 157 -16.14 -7.12 0.70
N SER A 158 -15.60 -7.14 1.91
CA SER A 158 -14.46 -6.34 2.37
C SER A 158 -13.34 -7.22 2.90
N GLN A 159 -12.18 -6.63 3.22
CA GLN A 159 -11.07 -7.35 3.87
C GLN A 159 -11.53 -8.03 5.16
N ALA A 160 -12.29 -7.32 6.00
CA ALA A 160 -12.87 -7.87 7.21
C ALA A 160 -13.78 -9.07 6.92
N GLY A 161 -14.67 -8.94 5.93
CA GLY A 161 -15.60 -10.02 5.56
C GLY A 161 -14.90 -11.26 5.00
N VAL A 162 -13.87 -11.07 4.17
CA VAL A 162 -13.05 -12.18 3.63
C VAL A 162 -12.38 -12.95 4.76
N ALA A 163 -11.75 -12.26 5.72
CA ALA A 163 -11.10 -12.91 6.87
C ALA A 163 -12.10 -13.63 7.80
N LEU A 164 -13.25 -13.00 8.10
CA LEU A 164 -14.31 -13.60 8.91
C LEU A 164 -14.89 -14.86 8.26
N ARG A 165 -15.15 -14.84 6.95
CA ARG A 165 -15.65 -16.02 6.21
C ARG A 165 -14.62 -17.15 6.12
N ALA A 166 -13.32 -16.82 6.10
CA ALA A 166 -12.25 -17.80 6.23
C ALA A 166 -12.08 -18.35 7.67
N GLY A 167 -12.88 -17.86 8.62
CA GLY A 167 -12.94 -18.34 10.01
C GLY A 167 -11.88 -17.72 10.93
N HIS A 168 -11.28 -16.60 10.54
CA HIS A 168 -10.28 -15.92 11.36
C HIS A 168 -10.91 -14.90 12.32
N PRO A 169 -10.34 -14.71 13.53
CA PRO A 169 -10.69 -13.59 14.40
C PRO A 169 -10.29 -12.27 13.74
N VAL A 170 -11.22 -11.31 13.66
CA VAL A 170 -10.95 -9.99 13.06
C VAL A 170 -11.12 -8.90 14.09
N TYR A 171 -10.09 -8.08 14.23
CA TYR A 171 -10.04 -6.88 15.04
C TYR A 171 -9.87 -5.67 14.15
N PHE A 172 -10.43 -4.55 14.60
CA PHE A 172 -10.44 -3.30 13.84
C PHE A 172 -10.02 -2.15 14.73
N VAL A 173 -9.05 -1.35 14.28
CA VAL A 173 -8.66 -0.10 14.94
C VAL A 173 -9.54 1.02 14.39
N VAL A 174 -10.31 1.65 15.28
CA VAL A 174 -11.16 2.81 14.96
C VAL A 174 -10.72 4.02 15.78
N PHE A 175 -11.13 5.20 15.34
CA PHE A 175 -10.93 6.45 16.06
C PHE A 175 -12.20 7.29 16.07
N PHE A 176 -12.35 8.16 17.06
CA PHE A 176 -13.50 9.05 17.24
C PHE A 176 -13.29 10.39 16.52
N PRO A 177 -14.35 11.17 16.22
CA PRO A 177 -14.26 12.43 15.48
C PRO A 177 -13.33 13.47 16.09
N ASP A 178 -13.39 13.62 17.40
CA ASP A 178 -12.56 14.56 18.15
C ASP A 178 -11.31 13.84 18.70
N PRO A 179 -10.11 14.40 18.49
CA PRO A 179 -8.91 13.95 19.18
C PRO A 179 -8.97 14.29 20.68
N GLU A 180 -8.31 13.47 21.51
CA GLU A 180 -8.14 13.80 22.94
C GLU A 180 -7.20 15.00 23.09
N PRO A 181 -7.40 15.89 24.09
CA PRO A 181 -6.53 17.05 24.28
C PRO A 181 -5.05 16.66 24.46
N GLY A 182 -4.16 17.25 23.66
CA GLY A 182 -2.72 17.01 23.73
C GLY A 182 -2.25 15.67 23.17
N GLN A 183 -3.17 14.83 22.64
CA GLN A 183 -2.83 13.60 21.93
C GLN A 183 -1.85 13.89 20.78
N THR A 184 -0.78 13.12 20.72
CA THR A 184 0.17 13.10 19.60
C THR A 184 0.10 11.78 18.84
N LEU A 185 0.72 11.75 17.65
CA LEU A 185 0.78 10.51 16.87
C LEU A 185 1.62 9.41 17.55
N LEU A 186 2.61 9.79 18.37
CA LEU A 186 3.40 8.82 19.13
C LEU A 186 2.59 8.20 20.27
N ASP A 187 1.68 8.97 20.89
CA ASP A 187 0.73 8.42 21.87
C ASP A 187 -0.25 7.46 21.20
N VAL A 188 -0.70 7.77 19.97
CA VAL A 188 -1.52 6.85 19.15
C VAL A 188 -0.78 5.54 18.87
N CYS A 189 0.48 5.60 18.42
CA CYS A 189 1.29 4.41 18.18
C CYS A 189 1.48 3.58 19.46
N THR A 190 1.70 4.24 20.60
CA THR A 190 1.80 3.58 21.91
C THR A 190 0.49 2.88 22.31
N ALA A 191 -0.65 3.48 22.03
CA ALA A 191 -1.96 2.87 22.28
C ALA A 191 -2.19 1.66 21.35
N GLU A 192 -1.82 1.77 20.07
CA GLU A 192 -1.92 0.68 19.11
C GLU A 192 -1.01 -0.52 19.46
N GLN A 193 0.18 -0.29 20.03
CA GLN A 193 1.00 -1.37 20.60
C GLN A 193 0.26 -2.14 21.70
N GLN A 194 -0.46 -1.43 22.58
CA GLN A 194 -1.31 -2.08 23.58
C GLN A 194 -2.45 -2.88 22.95
N PHE A 195 -2.99 -2.42 21.82
CA PHE A 195 -4.01 -3.16 21.08
C PHE A 195 -3.45 -4.47 20.51
N VAL A 196 -2.26 -4.45 19.89
CA VAL A 196 -1.58 -5.66 19.38
C VAL A 196 -1.35 -6.67 20.51
N ARG A 197 -0.80 -6.21 21.65
CA ARG A 197 -0.59 -7.06 22.83
C ARG A 197 -1.88 -7.65 23.36
N LYS A 198 -2.96 -6.85 23.37
CA LYS A 198 -4.28 -7.34 23.78
C LYS A 198 -4.80 -8.42 22.85
N VAL A 199 -4.68 -8.23 21.53
CA VAL A 199 -5.04 -9.25 20.53
C VAL A 199 -4.20 -10.51 20.77
N ARG A 200 -2.87 -10.39 20.90
CA ARG A 200 -1.98 -11.53 21.18
C ARG A 200 -2.41 -12.30 22.44
N SER A 201 -2.73 -11.58 23.53
CA SER A 201 -3.17 -12.20 24.80
C SER A 201 -4.49 -12.97 24.70
N ARG A 202 -5.37 -12.61 23.75
CA ARG A 202 -6.65 -13.30 23.50
C ARG A 202 -6.49 -14.54 22.63
N HIS A 203 -5.35 -14.67 21.94
CA HIS A 203 -5.05 -15.76 21.01
C HIS A 203 -3.69 -16.41 21.33
N PRO A 204 -3.48 -16.92 22.57
CA PRO A 204 -2.17 -17.41 23.00
C PRO A 204 -1.70 -18.65 22.20
N SER A 205 -2.63 -19.52 21.84
CA SER A 205 -2.37 -20.76 21.10
C SER A 205 -2.31 -20.57 19.58
N GLY A 206 -2.80 -19.43 19.08
CA GLY A 206 -2.81 -19.14 17.65
C GLY A 206 -1.51 -18.49 17.17
N PRO A 207 -1.32 -18.34 15.85
CA PRO A 207 -0.22 -17.56 15.29
C PRO A 207 -0.27 -16.07 15.69
N LYS A 208 0.84 -15.35 15.51
CA LYS A 208 0.91 -13.91 15.80
C LYS A 208 -0.08 -13.11 14.92
N PRO A 209 -0.70 -12.02 15.40
CA PRO A 209 -1.64 -11.23 14.62
C PRO A 209 -1.07 -10.71 13.31
N ALA A 210 -1.78 -10.91 12.20
CA ALA A 210 -1.46 -10.25 10.93
C ALA A 210 -1.93 -8.79 11.00
N LEU A 211 -1.06 -7.86 10.62
CA LEU A 211 -1.39 -6.43 10.56
C LEU A 211 -1.77 -6.06 9.13
N VAL A 212 -2.95 -5.47 8.94
CA VAL A 212 -3.43 -5.03 7.62
C VAL A 212 -3.65 -3.52 7.66
N GLY A 213 -2.77 -2.77 7.01
CA GLY A 213 -2.82 -1.31 6.97
C GLY A 213 -3.29 -0.79 5.61
N ASN A 214 -4.34 0.02 5.60
CA ASN A 214 -4.89 0.62 4.38
C ASN A 214 -4.44 2.08 4.24
N CYS A 215 -3.83 2.44 3.10
CA CYS A 215 -3.31 3.78 2.83
C CYS A 215 -2.44 4.27 4.01
N GLN A 216 -2.86 5.32 4.74
CA GLN A 216 -2.18 5.84 5.92
C GLN A 216 -2.00 4.78 7.03
N GLY A 217 -2.95 3.85 7.18
CA GLY A 217 -2.82 2.74 8.13
C GLY A 217 -1.64 1.80 7.82
N GLY A 218 -1.13 1.81 6.59
CA GLY A 218 0.04 1.02 6.19
C GLY A 218 1.31 1.42 6.92
N TRP A 219 1.61 2.71 7.05
CA TRP A 219 2.78 3.12 7.83
C TRP A 219 2.59 2.91 9.33
N ALA A 220 1.37 3.00 9.85
CA ALA A 220 1.09 2.66 11.24
C ALA A 220 1.40 1.19 11.49
N ALA A 221 0.94 0.29 10.61
CA ALA A 221 1.26 -1.14 10.68
C ALA A 221 2.77 -1.41 10.62
N MET A 222 3.51 -0.69 9.77
CA MET A 222 4.98 -0.80 9.67
C MET A 222 5.70 -0.28 10.93
N MET A 223 5.25 0.83 11.51
CA MET A 223 5.78 1.36 12.77
C MET A 223 5.50 0.41 13.94
N LEU A 224 4.33 -0.22 13.98
CA LEU A 224 3.98 -1.22 14.99
C LEU A 224 4.86 -2.47 14.85
N ALA A 225 5.01 -2.99 13.63
CA ALA A 225 5.82 -4.18 13.37
C ALA A 225 7.32 -3.97 13.63
N SER A 226 7.83 -2.74 13.49
CA SER A 226 9.23 -2.42 13.81
C SER A 226 9.47 -2.13 15.29
N SER A 227 8.45 -1.63 16.01
CA SER A 227 8.57 -1.31 17.44
C SER A 227 8.25 -2.49 18.36
N ASP A 228 7.38 -3.42 17.94
CA ASP A 228 7.03 -4.63 18.69
C ASP A 228 7.11 -5.91 17.81
N PRO A 229 8.31 -6.21 17.23
CA PRO A 229 8.47 -7.31 16.26
C PRO A 229 8.20 -8.71 16.85
N ASP A 230 8.22 -8.83 18.17
CA ASP A 230 8.01 -10.10 18.85
C ASP A 230 6.53 -10.48 18.93
N ASP A 231 5.62 -9.50 18.96
CA ASP A 231 4.16 -9.74 19.03
C ASP A 231 3.44 -9.61 17.69
N THR A 232 4.11 -9.14 16.63
CA THR A 232 3.51 -8.96 15.30
C THR A 232 3.78 -10.12 14.34
N GLY A 233 2.75 -10.53 13.60
CA GLY A 233 2.84 -11.46 12.46
C GLY A 233 3.03 -10.73 11.12
N PRO A 234 2.74 -11.38 9.97
CA PRO A 234 2.87 -10.77 8.65
C PRO A 234 2.17 -9.41 8.54
N VAL A 235 2.79 -8.50 7.79
CA VAL A 235 2.29 -7.14 7.57
C VAL A 235 1.82 -7.02 6.13
N VAL A 236 0.58 -6.60 5.93
CA VAL A 236 -0.01 -6.31 4.61
C VAL A 236 -0.27 -4.81 4.55
N ILE A 237 0.37 -4.10 3.60
CA ILE A 237 0.11 -2.69 3.37
C ILE A 237 -0.49 -2.47 1.98
N ASN A 238 -1.66 -1.82 1.96
CA ASN A 238 -2.50 -1.67 0.77
C ASN A 238 -2.54 -0.21 0.33
N GLY A 239 -1.93 0.09 -0.83
CA GLY A 239 -1.86 1.45 -1.37
C GLY A 239 -1.23 2.44 -0.37
N ALA A 240 -0.24 2.00 0.41
CA ALA A 240 0.35 2.80 1.47
C ALA A 240 1.56 3.62 0.97
N PRO A 241 1.55 4.96 1.06
CA PRO A 241 2.69 5.76 0.64
C PRO A 241 3.82 5.65 1.65
N MET A 242 4.94 5.13 1.18
CA MET A 242 6.16 4.89 1.96
C MET A 242 7.38 5.59 1.37
N SER A 243 7.29 6.22 0.20
CA SER A 243 8.33 7.07 -0.40
C SER A 243 7.70 8.27 -1.10
N TYR A 244 7.50 9.35 -0.37
CA TYR A 244 6.67 10.48 -0.78
C TYR A 244 7.26 11.31 -1.92
N TRP A 245 8.59 11.33 -2.07
CA TRP A 245 9.27 12.02 -3.17
C TRP A 245 9.24 11.23 -4.48
N SER A 246 9.02 9.91 -4.42
CA SER A 246 9.08 9.04 -5.59
C SER A 246 8.07 9.39 -6.69
N GLY A 247 8.57 9.41 -7.92
CA GLY A 247 7.81 9.69 -9.14
C GLY A 247 7.24 8.44 -9.80
N ALA A 248 6.15 8.58 -10.56
CA ALA A 248 5.56 7.48 -11.30
C ALA A 248 6.44 7.07 -12.51
N TRP A 249 6.52 5.76 -12.77
CA TRP A 249 7.33 5.16 -13.85
C TRP A 249 6.75 5.36 -15.25
N SER A 250 5.43 5.35 -15.41
CA SER A 250 4.80 5.32 -16.73
C SER A 250 4.70 6.70 -17.37
N GLU A 251 4.93 6.77 -18.68
CA GLU A 251 4.49 7.90 -19.50
C GLU A 251 2.97 7.81 -19.65
N GLY A 252 2.19 8.44 -18.75
CA GLY A 252 0.75 8.21 -18.71
C GLY A 252 -0.04 9.08 -17.72
N ALA A 253 -1.33 8.77 -17.58
CA ALA A 253 -2.37 9.64 -16.99
C ALA A 253 -2.28 9.93 -15.47
N SER A 254 -1.21 9.50 -14.80
CA SER A 254 -1.04 9.60 -13.35
C SER A 254 0.38 10.06 -12.99
N ASP A 255 0.61 11.37 -13.09
CA ASP A 255 1.93 12.00 -12.92
C ASP A 255 2.19 12.49 -11.47
N ASN A 256 1.60 11.83 -10.47
CA ASN A 256 1.72 12.13 -9.03
C ASN A 256 1.67 13.62 -8.66
N PRO A 257 0.67 14.42 -9.09
CA PRO A 257 0.63 15.84 -8.78
C PRO A 257 0.72 16.15 -7.27
N MET A 258 0.23 15.24 -6.41
CA MET A 258 0.32 15.38 -4.96
C MET A 258 1.75 15.53 -4.44
N ARG A 259 2.75 14.91 -5.06
CA ARG A 259 4.14 14.99 -4.56
C ARG A 259 4.66 16.43 -4.61
N TYR A 260 4.29 17.17 -5.66
CA TYR A 260 4.73 18.56 -5.84
C TYR A 260 3.98 19.56 -4.95
N ALA A 261 2.80 19.21 -4.43
CA ALA A 261 1.95 20.11 -3.67
C ALA A 261 2.65 20.66 -2.42
N GLY A 262 3.41 19.83 -1.70
CA GLY A 262 4.18 20.26 -0.53
C GLY A 262 5.18 21.37 -0.87
N GLY A 263 5.83 21.31 -2.04
CA GLY A 263 6.71 22.37 -2.51
C GLY A 263 5.96 23.62 -2.96
N ILE A 264 4.93 23.48 -3.79
CA ILE A 264 4.19 24.63 -4.34
C ILE A 264 3.47 25.42 -3.25
N LEU A 265 2.99 24.75 -2.20
CA LEU A 265 2.32 25.37 -1.06
C LEU A 265 3.27 25.93 0.01
N GLY A 266 4.60 25.83 -0.23
CA GLY A 266 5.60 26.39 0.67
C GLY A 266 5.91 25.54 1.90
N GLY A 267 5.60 24.25 1.87
CA GLY A 267 5.95 23.29 2.91
C GLY A 267 4.82 22.99 3.91
N SER A 268 5.21 22.61 5.12
CA SER A 268 4.32 22.13 6.19
C SER A 268 3.53 23.22 6.93
N TRP A 269 3.93 24.49 6.83
CA TRP A 269 3.39 25.57 7.67
C TRP A 269 1.87 25.79 7.52
N LEU A 270 1.31 25.47 6.36
CA LEU A 270 -0.14 25.57 6.13
C LEU A 270 -0.94 24.61 7.01
N ALA A 271 -0.39 23.45 7.35
CA ALA A 271 -1.03 22.51 8.26
C ALA A 271 -1.14 23.11 9.68
N SER A 272 -0.06 23.70 10.17
CA SER A 272 -0.05 24.47 11.42
C SER A 272 -1.00 25.63 11.38
N TYR A 273 -0.99 26.40 10.30
CA TYR A 273 -1.86 27.55 10.12
C TYR A 273 -3.35 27.17 10.16
N ALA A 274 -3.73 26.12 9.42
CA ALA A 274 -5.09 25.61 9.42
C ALA A 274 -5.50 25.08 10.80
N ALA A 275 -4.61 24.39 11.51
CA ALA A 275 -4.86 23.91 12.86
C ALA A 275 -4.99 25.08 13.87
N ASP A 276 -4.16 26.12 13.75
CA ASP A 276 -4.21 27.31 14.60
C ASP A 276 -5.50 28.12 14.37
N LEU A 277 -5.98 28.22 13.13
CA LEU A 277 -7.32 28.76 12.82
C LEU A 277 -8.45 27.89 13.40
N GLY A 278 -8.24 26.58 13.49
CA GLY A 278 -9.16 25.61 14.06
C GLY A 278 -9.05 25.44 15.58
N ASP A 279 -8.49 26.43 16.29
CA ASP A 279 -8.26 26.42 17.75
C ASP A 279 -7.45 25.20 18.23
N GLY A 280 -6.36 24.89 17.51
CA GLY A 280 -5.48 23.76 17.79
C GLY A 280 -5.92 22.43 17.17
N LYS A 281 -7.07 22.41 16.46
CA LYS A 281 -7.55 21.23 15.73
C LYS A 281 -7.51 21.47 14.22
N PHE A 282 -6.87 20.57 13.51
CA PHE A 282 -6.90 20.51 12.06
C PHE A 282 -8.19 19.82 11.56
N ASP A 283 -8.87 20.44 10.60
CA ASP A 283 -10.08 19.89 10.00
C ASP A 283 -9.75 18.95 8.82
N GLY A 284 -10.06 17.65 8.99
CA GLY A 284 -9.88 16.63 7.97
C GLY A 284 -10.61 16.91 6.65
N ALA A 285 -11.63 17.78 6.64
CA ALA A 285 -12.29 18.20 5.40
C ALA A 285 -11.31 18.82 4.38
N HIS A 286 -10.22 19.45 4.82
CA HIS A 286 -9.17 19.95 3.92
C HIS A 286 -8.41 18.82 3.21
N LEU A 287 -8.19 17.68 3.89
CA LEU A 287 -7.57 16.50 3.25
C LEU A 287 -8.53 15.87 2.25
N VAL A 288 -9.82 15.77 2.58
CA VAL A 288 -10.84 15.27 1.65
C VAL A 288 -10.94 16.15 0.41
N GLN A 289 -10.91 17.47 0.59
CA GLN A 289 -10.90 18.42 -0.52
C GLN A 289 -9.67 18.24 -1.42
N ASN A 290 -8.49 17.95 -0.84
CA ASN A 290 -7.30 17.64 -1.64
C ASN A 290 -7.50 16.37 -2.49
N PHE A 291 -8.12 15.31 -1.95
CA PHE A 291 -8.45 14.12 -2.74
C PHE A 291 -9.46 14.42 -3.84
N GLU A 292 -10.50 15.21 -3.56
CA GLU A 292 -11.48 15.64 -4.56
C GLU A 292 -10.83 16.44 -5.72
N ASN A 293 -9.82 17.27 -5.41
CA ASN A 293 -9.06 18.05 -6.39
C ASN A 293 -8.16 17.21 -7.30
N LEU A 294 -7.86 15.96 -6.95
CA LEU A 294 -7.03 15.08 -7.78
C LEU A 294 -7.76 14.59 -9.02
N ASN A 295 -9.09 14.52 -9.00
CA ASN A 295 -9.88 14.08 -10.12
C ASN A 295 -11.13 14.96 -10.29
N PRO A 296 -10.99 16.18 -10.85
CA PRO A 296 -12.11 17.09 -11.05
C PRO A 296 -13.16 16.53 -12.02
N ALA A 297 -12.79 15.69 -12.99
CA ALA A 297 -13.74 15.02 -13.88
C ALA A 297 -14.71 14.16 -13.06
N ASN A 298 -14.18 13.30 -12.18
CA ASN A 298 -15.01 12.48 -11.29
C ASN A 298 -15.77 13.32 -10.24
N THR A 299 -15.07 14.22 -9.55
CA THR A 299 -15.60 15.00 -8.44
C THR A 299 -16.72 15.96 -8.87
N LEU A 300 -16.53 16.67 -9.97
CA LEU A 300 -17.45 17.73 -10.41
C LEU A 300 -18.52 17.22 -11.38
N TRP A 301 -18.26 16.10 -12.08
CA TRP A 301 -19.14 15.62 -13.15
C TRP A 301 -19.47 14.13 -13.07
N ASP A 302 -18.51 13.23 -13.31
CA ASP A 302 -18.81 11.83 -13.63
C ASP A 302 -19.59 11.11 -12.52
N LYS A 303 -19.27 11.36 -11.25
CA LYS A 303 -19.99 10.82 -10.10
C LYS A 303 -21.46 11.24 -10.09
N TYR A 304 -21.72 12.52 -10.33
CA TYR A 304 -23.07 13.08 -10.34
C TYR A 304 -23.84 12.70 -11.61
N TYR A 305 -23.17 12.69 -12.76
CA TYR A 305 -23.75 12.22 -14.00
C TYR A 305 -24.11 10.72 -13.92
N HIS A 306 -23.25 9.89 -13.32
CA HIS A 306 -23.54 8.47 -13.13
C HIS A 306 -24.76 8.24 -12.24
N LEU A 307 -24.91 9.01 -11.16
CA LEU A 307 -26.12 9.02 -10.34
C LEU A 307 -27.34 9.46 -11.15
N PHE A 308 -27.22 10.55 -11.90
CA PHE A 308 -28.29 11.09 -12.73
C PHE A 308 -28.73 10.12 -13.84
N SER A 309 -27.78 9.51 -14.57
CA SER A 309 -28.07 8.60 -15.68
C SER A 309 -28.66 7.27 -15.23
N ASN A 310 -28.39 6.86 -13.99
CA ASN A 310 -28.84 5.61 -13.38
C ASN A 310 -29.74 5.85 -12.16
N ILE A 311 -30.53 6.93 -12.18
CA ILE A 311 -31.25 7.41 -10.99
C ILE A 311 -32.23 6.40 -10.39
N ASP A 312 -32.66 5.42 -11.19
CA ASP A 312 -33.61 4.39 -10.77
C ASP A 312 -32.94 3.27 -9.95
N THR A 313 -31.61 3.11 -10.03
CA THR A 313 -30.86 1.99 -9.40
C THR A 313 -29.68 2.41 -8.55
N GLU A 314 -29.05 3.54 -8.86
CA GLU A 314 -27.82 4.03 -8.25
C GLU A 314 -27.96 4.72 -6.87
N PRO A 315 -29.09 5.35 -6.48
CA PRO A 315 -29.17 6.10 -5.23
C PRO A 315 -28.73 5.34 -3.97
N PRO A 316 -29.12 4.06 -3.74
CA PRO A 316 -28.70 3.34 -2.54
C PRO A 316 -27.18 3.21 -2.44
N ARG A 317 -26.50 2.87 -3.55
CA ARG A 317 -25.04 2.73 -3.59
C ARG A 317 -24.34 4.09 -3.41
N TYR A 318 -24.89 5.14 -4.01
CA TYR A 318 -24.37 6.51 -3.90
C TYR A 318 -24.44 7.01 -2.45
N LEU A 319 -25.62 6.89 -1.82
CA LEU A 319 -25.84 7.35 -0.44
C LEU A 319 -25.00 6.55 0.55
N GLU A 320 -24.91 5.23 0.38
CA GLU A 320 -24.03 4.38 1.19
C GLU A 320 -22.59 4.91 1.18
N PHE A 321 -22.03 5.17 -0.01
CA PHE A 321 -20.67 5.71 -0.13
C PHE A 321 -20.55 7.13 0.46
N GLU A 322 -21.54 8.00 0.24
CA GLU A 322 -21.55 9.36 0.79
C GLU A 322 -21.61 9.39 2.31
N ARG A 323 -22.18 8.37 2.96
CA ARG A 323 -22.12 8.24 4.43
C ARG A 323 -20.67 8.19 4.90
N TRP A 324 -19.80 7.45 4.21
CA TRP A 324 -18.38 7.45 4.55
C TRP A 324 -17.67 8.71 4.05
N TRP A 325 -17.83 9.07 2.76
CA TRP A 325 -17.13 10.21 2.14
C TRP A 325 -17.45 11.57 2.78
N GLY A 326 -18.64 11.72 3.35
CA GLY A 326 -19.08 12.92 4.07
C GLY A 326 -18.66 12.98 5.54
N SER A 327 -17.97 11.97 6.08
CA SER A 327 -17.62 11.89 7.50
C SER A 327 -16.26 12.52 7.77
N TYR A 328 -16.22 13.81 8.17
CA TYR A 328 -14.99 14.57 8.37
C TYR A 328 -14.50 14.55 9.83
N TYR A 329 -13.28 14.07 10.04
CA TYR A 329 -12.69 13.86 11.37
C TYR A 329 -11.56 14.85 11.64
N LEU A 330 -11.30 15.12 12.92
CA LEU A 330 -10.33 16.11 13.36
C LEU A 330 -9.01 15.47 13.79
N MET A 331 -7.95 16.26 13.77
CA MET A 331 -6.64 15.93 14.32
C MET A 331 -6.13 17.07 15.17
N ASN A 332 -5.36 16.78 16.21
CA ASN A 332 -4.62 17.83 16.89
C ASN A 332 -3.54 18.40 15.96
N ARG A 333 -3.17 19.66 16.22
CA ARG A 333 -2.07 20.34 15.52
C ARG A 333 -0.82 19.47 15.47
N GLU A 334 -0.44 18.90 16.61
CA GLU A 334 0.79 18.11 16.77
C GLU A 334 0.79 16.87 15.87
N GLU A 335 -0.38 16.26 15.64
CA GLU A 335 -0.54 15.09 14.77
C GLU A 335 -0.34 15.44 13.30
N ILE A 336 -1.02 16.48 12.80
CA ILE A 336 -0.92 16.87 11.39
C ILE A 336 0.44 17.51 11.07
N GLU A 337 1.03 18.24 12.01
CA GLU A 337 2.39 18.77 11.89
C GLU A 337 3.39 17.64 11.77
N TRP A 338 3.29 16.63 12.63
CA TRP A 338 4.18 15.48 12.55
C TRP A 338 4.04 14.77 11.20
N ILE A 339 2.80 14.54 10.73
CA ILE A 339 2.52 13.86 9.46
C ILE A 339 3.13 14.63 8.28
N THR A 340 2.84 15.93 8.18
CA THR A 340 3.30 16.74 7.04
C THR A 340 4.81 16.95 7.04
N ARG A 341 5.41 17.20 8.22
CA ARG A 341 6.85 17.44 8.36
C ARG A 341 7.68 16.18 8.16
N ASN A 342 7.26 15.04 8.70
CA ASN A 342 8.08 13.83 8.69
C ASN A 342 7.79 12.92 7.49
N LEU A 343 6.54 12.86 7.02
CA LEU A 343 6.16 11.96 5.94
C LEU A 343 6.22 12.67 4.58
N PHE A 344 5.27 13.58 4.34
CA PHE A 344 5.06 14.16 3.02
C PHE A 344 6.18 15.09 2.55
N VAL A 345 6.65 15.98 3.43
CA VAL A 345 7.72 16.92 3.08
C VAL A 345 9.08 16.34 3.41
N GLY A 346 9.24 15.75 4.60
CA GLY A 346 10.53 15.29 5.09
C GLY A 346 10.99 13.91 4.61
N ASN A 347 10.09 13.04 4.13
CA ASN A 347 10.45 11.72 3.59
C ASN A 347 11.23 10.85 4.60
N LYS A 348 10.89 10.92 5.90
CA LYS A 348 11.74 10.44 7.02
C LYS A 348 11.33 9.10 7.64
N LEU A 349 10.20 8.52 7.24
CA LEU A 349 9.64 7.35 7.94
C LEU A 349 10.60 6.15 7.94
N TRP A 350 11.36 5.95 6.86
CA TRP A 350 12.31 4.85 6.70
C TRP A 350 13.76 5.24 6.99
N SER A 351 14.07 6.54 7.11
CA SER A 351 15.43 7.02 7.36
C SER A 351 15.85 6.91 8.84
N GLY A 352 14.99 6.37 9.71
CA GLY A 352 15.22 6.32 11.15
C GLY A 352 15.21 7.69 11.83
N GLY A 353 14.83 8.76 11.11
CA GLY A 353 14.73 10.12 11.65
C GLY A 353 13.49 10.36 12.52
N VAL A 354 12.61 9.37 12.61
CA VAL A 354 11.40 9.39 13.43
C VAL A 354 11.64 8.48 14.63
N SER A 355 11.44 8.97 15.85
CA SER A 355 11.61 8.20 17.08
C SER A 355 10.27 7.87 17.74
N ASP A 356 10.24 6.75 18.46
CA ASP A 356 9.13 6.42 19.36
C ASP A 356 9.03 7.40 20.53
N GLY A 357 7.98 7.27 21.35
CA GLY A 357 7.80 8.12 22.54
C GLY A 357 8.92 8.01 23.58
N GLY A 358 9.83 7.04 23.45
CA GLY A 358 11.02 6.83 24.28
C GLY A 358 12.34 7.29 23.64
N GLY A 359 12.31 7.82 22.41
CA GLY A 359 13.48 8.32 21.69
C GLY A 359 14.25 7.26 20.88
N LYS A 360 13.76 6.01 20.79
CA LYS A 360 14.35 5.00 19.90
C LYS A 360 13.87 5.26 18.46
N PRO A 361 14.76 5.36 17.46
CA PRO A 361 14.34 5.53 16.08
C PRO A 361 13.54 4.31 15.58
N PHE A 362 12.47 4.57 14.82
CA PHE A 362 11.76 3.53 14.08
C PHE A 362 12.66 3.06 12.92
N ASP A 363 13.27 1.90 13.08
CA ASP A 363 14.05 1.24 12.04
C ASP A 363 13.21 0.11 11.42
N LEU A 364 12.73 0.32 10.19
CA LEU A 364 11.93 -0.67 9.48
C LEU A 364 12.70 -1.98 9.21
N ARG A 365 14.04 -1.97 9.31
CA ARG A 365 14.87 -3.17 9.20
C ARG A 365 14.76 -4.10 10.40
N GLU A 366 14.13 -3.65 11.50
CA GLU A 366 13.84 -4.47 12.69
C GLU A 366 12.58 -5.34 12.53
N ILE A 367 11.78 -5.11 11.48
CA ILE A 367 10.61 -5.97 11.17
C ILE A 367 11.12 -7.38 10.83
N ARG A 368 10.69 -8.38 11.61
CA ARG A 368 11.10 -9.78 11.42
C ARG A 368 10.08 -10.62 10.65
N SER A 369 8.85 -10.14 10.55
CA SER A 369 7.74 -10.77 9.84
C SER A 369 7.76 -10.43 8.35
N PRO A 370 7.24 -11.31 7.47
CA PRO A 370 7.08 -10.99 6.06
C PRO A 370 6.24 -9.73 5.83
N ILE A 371 6.57 -8.99 4.77
CA ILE A 371 5.90 -7.75 4.37
C ILE A 371 5.29 -7.96 2.98
N ILE A 372 3.98 -7.70 2.86
CA ILE A 372 3.23 -7.80 1.62
C ILE A 372 2.80 -6.39 1.21
N LEU A 373 3.21 -5.98 0.01
CA LEU A 373 2.98 -4.67 -0.58
C LEU A 373 1.94 -4.83 -1.69
N PHE A 374 0.76 -4.22 -1.53
CA PHE A 374 -0.22 -4.19 -2.62
C PHE A 374 -0.31 -2.78 -3.21
N ALA A 375 0.09 -2.63 -4.47
CA ALA A 375 0.07 -1.37 -5.21
C ALA A 375 -0.67 -1.52 -6.55
N SER A 376 -1.06 -0.38 -7.15
CA SER A 376 -1.64 -0.38 -8.49
C SER A 376 -1.07 0.72 -9.38
N MET A 377 -0.89 0.39 -10.66
CA MET A 377 -0.57 1.35 -11.73
C MET A 377 -1.70 2.35 -11.99
N GLY A 378 -2.95 2.03 -11.60
CA GLY A 378 -4.09 2.96 -11.64
C GLY A 378 -4.16 3.91 -10.45
N ASP A 379 -3.30 3.74 -9.45
CA ASP A 379 -3.26 4.57 -8.25
C ASP A 379 -2.54 5.90 -8.53
N ASN A 380 -3.26 7.01 -8.34
CA ASN A 380 -2.76 8.37 -8.50
C ASN A 380 -2.44 9.08 -7.18
N ILE A 381 -2.61 8.39 -6.06
CA ILE A 381 -2.26 8.83 -4.71
C ILE A 381 -0.98 8.13 -4.27
N THR A 382 -0.90 6.82 -4.47
CA THR A 382 0.25 5.99 -4.10
C THR A 382 0.60 5.03 -5.23
N PRO A 383 1.27 5.52 -6.29
CA PRO A 383 1.73 4.64 -7.34
C PRO A 383 2.81 3.67 -6.82
N PRO A 384 3.18 2.66 -7.62
CA PRO A 384 4.13 1.62 -7.23
C PRO A 384 5.45 2.12 -6.64
N GLN A 385 6.01 3.21 -7.18
CA GLN A 385 7.30 3.75 -6.74
C GLN A 385 7.19 4.38 -5.36
N GLN A 386 6.06 5.01 -5.04
CA GLN A 386 5.80 5.53 -3.70
C GLN A 386 5.49 4.41 -2.70
N ALA A 387 4.93 3.28 -3.15
CA ALA A 387 4.69 2.12 -2.31
C ALA A 387 5.97 1.29 -2.06
N PHE A 388 6.93 1.30 -3.00
CA PHE A 388 8.05 0.35 -3.02
C PHE A 388 9.43 0.95 -2.72
N ASN A 389 9.76 2.18 -3.17
CA ASN A 389 11.15 2.65 -3.18
C ASN A 389 11.83 2.69 -1.80
N TRP A 390 11.06 2.75 -0.72
CA TRP A 390 11.57 2.68 0.65
C TRP A 390 12.38 1.40 0.90
N VAL A 391 12.07 0.30 0.19
CA VAL A 391 12.84 -0.95 0.23
C VAL A 391 14.27 -0.69 -0.26
N ALA A 392 14.42 0.01 -1.39
CA ALA A 392 15.73 0.40 -1.93
C ALA A 392 16.43 1.47 -1.08
N ASP A 393 15.66 2.27 -0.34
CA ASP A 393 16.22 3.30 0.55
C ASP A 393 16.79 2.72 1.86
N ILE A 394 16.22 1.61 2.37
CA ILE A 394 16.71 0.99 3.61
C ILE A 394 17.64 -0.19 3.39
N TYR A 395 17.46 -0.95 2.31
CA TYR A 395 18.29 -2.09 1.97
C TYR A 395 19.22 -1.72 0.82
N LYS A 396 20.52 -1.91 1.01
CA LYS A 396 21.52 -1.56 -0.01
C LYS A 396 21.66 -2.60 -1.11
N SER A 397 21.26 -3.84 -0.85
CA SER A 397 21.33 -4.92 -1.83
C SER A 397 20.36 -6.06 -1.50
N THR A 398 20.14 -6.95 -2.46
CA THR A 398 19.37 -8.19 -2.27
C THR A 398 19.98 -9.06 -1.18
N GLU A 399 21.31 -9.10 -1.10
CA GLU A 399 22.04 -9.83 -0.08
C GLU A 399 21.83 -9.25 1.32
N GLU A 400 21.60 -7.94 1.47
CA GLU A 400 21.23 -7.37 2.78
C GLU A 400 19.86 -7.91 3.24
N ILE A 401 18.85 -7.89 2.35
CA ILE A 401 17.52 -8.46 2.61
C ILE A 401 17.65 -9.92 3.06
N LYS A 402 18.44 -10.70 2.32
CA LYS A 402 18.69 -12.12 2.62
C LYS A 402 19.37 -12.30 3.97
N SER A 403 20.46 -11.58 4.23
CA SER A 403 21.21 -11.68 5.49
C SER A 403 20.37 -11.34 6.73
N ARG A 404 19.35 -10.48 6.57
CA ARG A 404 18.42 -10.11 7.64
C ARG A 404 17.26 -11.09 7.79
N GLY A 405 17.14 -12.10 6.93
CA GLY A 405 16.03 -13.05 6.96
C GLY A 405 14.69 -12.44 6.51
N GLN A 406 14.72 -11.30 5.81
CA GLN A 406 13.51 -10.57 5.46
C GLN A 406 12.84 -11.14 4.21
N VAL A 407 11.50 -11.18 4.20
CA VAL A 407 10.68 -11.58 3.05
C VAL A 407 9.79 -10.40 2.66
N ILE A 408 9.93 -9.93 1.43
CA ILE A 408 9.12 -8.83 0.89
C ILE A 408 8.41 -9.33 -0.36
N VAL A 409 7.09 -9.22 -0.41
CA VAL A 409 6.25 -9.66 -1.52
C VAL A 409 5.49 -8.48 -2.09
N GLY A 410 5.67 -8.16 -3.37
CA GLY A 410 4.93 -7.13 -4.09
C GLY A 410 3.82 -7.72 -4.95
N LEU A 411 2.59 -7.25 -4.78
CA LEU A 411 1.45 -7.50 -5.66
C LEU A 411 1.14 -6.22 -6.44
N MET A 412 1.10 -6.33 -7.77
CA MET A 412 0.84 -5.20 -8.67
C MET A 412 -0.46 -5.38 -9.44
N HIS A 413 -1.41 -4.45 -9.30
CA HIS A 413 -2.62 -4.40 -10.13
C HIS A 413 -2.50 -3.34 -11.23
N GLN A 414 -3.08 -3.60 -12.40
CA GLN A 414 -2.83 -2.80 -13.61
C GLN A 414 -3.62 -1.48 -13.67
N ASP A 415 -4.85 -1.43 -13.17
CA ASP A 415 -5.80 -0.38 -13.52
C ASP A 415 -6.70 0.12 -12.38
N ILE A 416 -6.60 -0.43 -11.16
CA ILE A 416 -7.46 0.00 -10.07
C ILE A 416 -6.97 1.32 -9.49
N GLY A 417 -7.89 2.26 -9.27
CA GLY A 417 -7.59 3.47 -8.52
C GLY A 417 -7.37 3.19 -7.03
N HIS A 418 -6.84 4.19 -6.31
CA HIS A 418 -6.47 4.09 -4.89
C HIS A 418 -7.54 3.45 -3.99
N LEU A 419 -8.77 3.97 -4.00
CA LEU A 419 -9.89 3.42 -3.22
C LEU A 419 -10.28 2.02 -3.67
N GLY A 420 -10.08 1.69 -4.96
CA GLY A 420 -10.34 0.36 -5.48
C GLY A 420 -9.50 -0.72 -4.80
N ILE A 421 -8.30 -0.39 -4.33
CA ILE A 421 -7.37 -1.32 -3.67
C ILE A 421 -7.98 -1.95 -2.41
N PHE A 422 -8.78 -1.21 -1.63
CA PHE A 422 -9.28 -1.69 -0.33
C PHE A 422 -10.81 -1.58 -0.15
N VAL A 423 -11.53 -0.86 -1.03
CA VAL A 423 -13.01 -0.70 -0.94
C VAL A 423 -13.76 -1.55 -1.97
N SER A 424 -13.10 -1.97 -3.05
CA SER A 424 -13.78 -2.69 -4.12
C SER A 424 -14.07 -4.14 -3.72
N GLY A 425 -15.34 -4.52 -3.74
CA GLY A 425 -15.73 -5.93 -3.53
C GLY A 425 -15.14 -6.88 -4.59
N LYS A 426 -14.88 -6.39 -5.82
CA LYS A 426 -14.18 -7.18 -6.85
C LYS A 426 -12.74 -7.48 -6.41
N VAL A 427 -12.05 -6.48 -5.87
CA VAL A 427 -10.67 -6.61 -5.39
C VAL A 427 -10.61 -7.42 -4.09
N ALA A 428 -11.61 -7.26 -3.22
CA ALA A 428 -11.75 -8.07 -2.02
C ALA A 428 -11.87 -9.58 -2.36
N ARG A 429 -12.78 -9.93 -3.26
CA ARG A 429 -13.04 -11.34 -3.64
C ARG A 429 -11.88 -12.01 -4.37
N LYS A 430 -11.06 -11.25 -5.10
CA LYS A 430 -9.92 -11.77 -5.86
C LYS A 430 -8.61 -11.53 -5.10
N GLU A 431 -8.08 -10.31 -5.12
CA GLU A 431 -6.75 -9.99 -4.60
C GLU A 431 -6.63 -10.23 -3.09
N HIS A 432 -7.53 -9.70 -2.25
CA HIS A 432 -7.43 -9.89 -0.79
C HIS A 432 -7.66 -11.34 -0.37
N THR A 433 -8.61 -12.05 -1.00
CA THR A 433 -8.77 -13.49 -0.80
C THR A 433 -7.48 -14.25 -1.07
N GLN A 434 -6.79 -13.94 -2.18
CA GLN A 434 -5.53 -14.61 -2.51
C GLN A 434 -4.39 -14.18 -1.59
N ILE A 435 -4.29 -12.92 -1.20
CA ILE A 435 -3.27 -12.47 -0.22
C ILE A 435 -3.44 -13.24 1.08
N PHE A 436 -4.67 -13.32 1.61
CA PHE A 436 -4.96 -13.97 2.88
C PHE A 436 -4.76 -15.49 2.83
N SER A 437 -5.10 -16.14 1.71
CA SER A 437 -4.89 -17.59 1.55
C SER A 437 -3.42 -17.98 1.55
N VAL A 438 -2.53 -17.10 1.08
CA VAL A 438 -1.09 -17.41 0.96
C VAL A 438 -0.24 -16.90 2.13
N LEU A 439 -0.79 -16.17 3.11
CA LEU A 439 0.00 -15.58 4.20
C LEU A 439 0.80 -16.62 5.00
N GLU A 440 0.17 -17.75 5.37
CA GLU A 440 0.86 -18.82 6.10
C GLU A 440 1.98 -19.43 5.26
N THR A 441 1.78 -19.52 3.95
CA THR A 441 2.77 -20.06 3.02
C THR A 441 3.94 -19.09 2.85
N ILE A 442 3.68 -17.78 2.75
CA ILE A 442 4.71 -16.73 2.67
C ILE A 442 5.66 -16.75 3.88
N GLU A 443 5.17 -17.06 5.08
CA GLU A 443 6.03 -17.15 6.27
C GLU A 443 7.13 -18.21 6.17
N THR A 444 6.94 -19.22 5.32
CA THR A 444 7.93 -20.28 5.06
C THR A 444 8.93 -19.94 3.95
N PHE A 445 8.78 -18.79 3.30
CA PHE A 445 9.61 -18.40 2.16
C PHE A 445 11.08 -18.30 2.55
N PRO A 446 12.01 -18.60 1.61
CA PRO A 446 13.36 -18.09 1.74
C PRO A 446 13.32 -16.57 1.88
N PRO A 447 14.27 -15.96 2.60
CA PRO A 447 14.36 -14.51 2.61
C PRO A 447 14.71 -14.00 1.20
N GLY A 448 14.14 -12.86 0.83
CA GLY A 448 14.26 -12.31 -0.50
C GLY A 448 13.12 -11.37 -0.86
N LEU A 449 13.15 -10.93 -2.12
CA LEU A 449 12.18 -10.03 -2.70
C LEU A 449 11.42 -10.77 -3.80
N TYR A 450 10.08 -10.76 -3.72
CA TYR A 450 9.22 -11.57 -4.57
C TYR A 450 8.12 -10.72 -5.22
N GLY A 451 7.81 -10.99 -6.49
CA GLY A 451 6.62 -10.50 -7.17
C GLY A 451 5.53 -11.57 -7.10
N MET A 452 4.33 -11.19 -6.67
CA MET A 452 3.14 -12.05 -6.66
C MET A 452 2.27 -11.74 -7.87
N SER A 453 1.86 -12.78 -8.60
CA SER A 453 0.92 -12.69 -9.72
C SER A 453 -0.27 -13.62 -9.50
N ILE A 454 -1.46 -13.14 -9.86
CA ILE A 454 -2.73 -13.88 -9.72
C ILE A 454 -3.30 -14.09 -11.12
N LYS A 455 -3.35 -15.35 -11.57
CA LYS A 455 -3.91 -15.75 -12.87
C LYS A 455 -5.29 -16.35 -12.67
N GLU A 456 -6.23 -16.03 -13.55
CA GLU A 456 -7.55 -16.65 -13.57
C GLU A 456 -7.50 -17.91 -14.44
N VAL A 457 -7.87 -19.05 -13.87
CA VAL A 457 -7.91 -20.34 -14.55
C VAL A 457 -9.36 -20.80 -14.59
N ARG A 458 -9.85 -21.16 -15.78
CA ARG A 458 -11.20 -21.73 -15.92
C ARG A 458 -11.08 -23.24 -15.84
N SER A 459 -11.81 -23.85 -14.92
CA SER A 459 -11.93 -25.31 -14.86
C SER A 459 -12.79 -25.83 -16.02
N ASP A 460 -12.61 -27.12 -16.34
CA ASP A 460 -13.46 -27.83 -17.31
C ASP A 460 -14.93 -27.88 -16.87
N SER A 461 -15.23 -27.66 -15.58
CA SER A 461 -16.60 -27.55 -15.03
C SER A 461 -17.23 -26.16 -15.19
N GLY A 462 -16.50 -25.19 -15.75
CA GLY A 462 -16.98 -23.82 -15.96
C GLY A 462 -16.83 -22.91 -14.73
N GLU A 463 -16.21 -23.39 -13.63
CA GLU A 463 -15.90 -22.58 -12.46
C GLU A 463 -14.55 -21.87 -12.66
N SER A 464 -14.53 -20.56 -12.37
CA SER A 464 -13.30 -19.76 -12.39
C SER A 464 -12.53 -19.91 -11.08
N GLY A 465 -11.35 -20.51 -11.12
CA GLY A 465 -10.38 -20.54 -10.03
C GLY A 465 -9.27 -19.49 -10.21
N TYR A 466 -8.48 -19.29 -9.17
CA TYR A 466 -7.29 -18.42 -9.22
C TYR A 466 -6.04 -19.24 -8.91
N GLU A 467 -5.00 -19.06 -9.71
CA GLU A 467 -3.67 -19.61 -9.47
C GLU A 467 -2.72 -18.48 -9.08
N VAL A 468 -1.98 -18.68 -7.99
CA VAL A 468 -0.98 -17.73 -7.50
C VAL A 468 0.41 -18.23 -7.84
N GLU A 469 1.22 -17.35 -8.43
CA GLU A 469 2.63 -17.60 -8.73
C GLU A 469 3.50 -16.50 -8.14
N PHE A 470 4.67 -16.89 -7.63
CA PHE A 470 5.68 -15.97 -7.11
C PHE A 470 6.96 -16.00 -7.97
N SER A 471 7.53 -14.84 -8.25
CA SER A 471 8.83 -14.70 -8.91
C SER A 471 9.81 -14.00 -7.98
N GLU A 472 10.96 -14.62 -7.72
CA GLU A 472 12.03 -13.94 -6.99
C GLU A 472 12.69 -12.88 -7.88
N HIS A 473 12.97 -11.72 -7.32
CA HIS A 473 13.62 -10.60 -7.99
C HIS A 473 14.80 -10.09 -7.19
N ARG A 474 15.74 -9.47 -7.89
CA ARG A 474 16.81 -8.71 -7.28
C ARG A 474 16.39 -7.27 -7.07
N LEU A 475 16.73 -6.72 -5.90
CA LEU A 475 16.50 -5.32 -5.55
C LEU A 475 17.19 -4.38 -6.55
N GLU A 476 18.39 -4.75 -7.00
CA GLU A 476 19.18 -3.95 -7.94
C GLU A 476 18.49 -3.85 -9.31
N GLU A 477 17.87 -4.94 -9.76
CA GLU A 477 17.11 -4.99 -11.02
C GLU A 477 15.82 -4.18 -10.92
N ILE A 478 15.08 -4.32 -9.82
CA ILE A 478 13.85 -3.57 -9.58
C ILE A 478 14.15 -2.07 -9.44
N GLY A 479 15.20 -1.70 -8.71
CA GLY A 479 15.60 -0.30 -8.55
C GLY A 479 15.93 0.37 -9.88
N ALA A 480 16.64 -0.33 -10.78
CA ALA A 480 16.92 0.15 -12.12
C ALA A 480 15.66 0.24 -13.01
N HIS A 481 14.70 -0.67 -12.83
CA HIS A 481 13.46 -0.70 -13.60
C HIS A 481 12.34 0.18 -13.03
N PHE A 482 12.41 0.64 -11.78
CA PHE A 482 11.34 1.46 -11.18
C PHE A 482 11.64 2.96 -11.23
N ASN A 483 12.91 3.33 -11.34
CA ASN A 483 13.36 4.72 -11.20
C ASN A 483 13.79 5.31 -12.55
N ARG A 484 12.80 5.82 -13.29
CA ARG A 484 12.96 6.39 -14.64
C ARG A 484 14.10 7.41 -14.76
N PHE A 485 14.26 8.26 -13.76
CA PHE A 485 15.25 9.35 -13.73
C PHE A 485 16.41 9.06 -12.78
N GLU A 486 16.63 7.79 -12.42
CA GLU A 486 17.68 7.41 -11.46
C GLU A 486 17.59 8.20 -10.13
N ARG A 487 16.36 8.64 -9.77
CA ARG A 487 16.04 9.46 -8.59
C ARG A 487 16.61 10.89 -8.63
N GLU A 488 17.19 11.34 -9.76
CA GLU A 488 17.65 12.73 -9.93
C GLU A 488 16.49 13.73 -9.82
N ASP A 489 15.27 13.32 -10.15
CA ASP A 489 14.06 14.13 -10.00
C ASP A 489 13.64 14.35 -8.54
N GLU A 490 14.23 13.62 -7.60
CA GLU A 490 13.96 13.73 -6.16
C GLU A 490 14.87 14.75 -5.46
N LYS A 491 16.07 15.02 -5.98
CA LYS A 491 17.02 15.98 -5.39
C LYS A 491 16.42 17.37 -5.12
N PRO A 492 15.59 17.96 -6.03
CA PRO A 492 14.92 19.23 -5.75
C PRO A 492 14.04 19.22 -4.49
N PHE A 493 13.56 18.05 -4.03
CA PHE A 493 12.76 17.95 -2.80
C PHE A 493 13.58 18.19 -1.53
N GLU A 494 14.90 18.04 -1.56
CA GLU A 494 15.76 18.46 -0.46
C GLU A 494 15.69 19.98 -0.25
N ALA A 495 15.64 20.75 -1.34
CA ALA A 495 15.41 22.19 -1.26
C ALA A 495 14.02 22.53 -0.72
N VAL A 496 13.00 21.73 -1.07
CA VAL A 496 11.65 21.85 -0.50
C VAL A 496 11.68 21.61 1.00
N ALA A 497 12.32 20.54 1.46
CA ALA A 497 12.41 20.21 2.89
C ALA A 497 13.11 21.32 3.68
N ALA A 498 14.24 21.83 3.19
CA ALA A 498 14.96 22.93 3.82
C ALA A 498 14.14 24.22 3.88
N LEU A 499 13.47 24.60 2.77
CA LEU A 499 12.61 25.78 2.73
C LEU A 499 11.37 25.62 3.61
N SER A 500 10.78 24.42 3.64
CA SER A 500 9.64 24.09 4.48
C SER A 500 9.98 24.26 5.96
N ASP A 501 11.13 23.75 6.41
CA ASP A 501 11.56 23.93 7.80
C ASP A 501 11.77 25.41 8.16
N PHE A 502 12.29 26.21 7.23
CA PHE A 502 12.38 27.66 7.41
C PHE A 502 10.99 28.32 7.54
N ASN A 503 10.08 28.06 6.59
CA ASN A 503 8.73 28.62 6.57
C ASN A 503 7.92 28.21 7.81
N GLN A 504 8.04 26.95 8.21
CA GLN A 504 7.43 26.41 9.42
C GLN A 504 7.88 27.19 10.66
N ARG A 505 9.19 27.36 10.84
CA ARG A 505 9.74 28.12 11.98
C ARG A 505 9.35 29.60 11.92
N ALA A 506 9.36 30.21 10.74
CA ALA A 506 8.94 31.60 10.56
C ALA A 506 7.46 31.79 10.94
N TYR A 507 6.59 30.86 10.53
CA TYR A 507 5.19 30.87 10.93
C TYR A 507 5.02 30.69 12.44
N GLU A 508 5.67 29.67 13.03
CA GLU A 508 5.60 29.39 14.47
C GLU A 508 6.01 30.59 15.33
N LEU A 509 7.06 31.31 14.92
CA LEU A 509 7.59 32.45 15.67
C LEU A 509 6.82 33.75 15.45
N LEU A 510 6.38 34.02 14.22
CA LEU A 510 5.84 35.33 13.83
C LEU A 510 4.33 35.30 13.58
N GLY A 511 3.84 34.26 12.91
CA GLY A 511 2.44 34.16 12.46
C GLY A 511 1.51 33.56 13.51
N ARG A 512 1.92 32.45 14.14
CA ARG A 512 1.11 31.69 15.09
C ARG A 512 0.54 32.54 16.23
N PRO A 513 1.32 33.38 16.94
CA PRO A 513 0.77 34.19 18.04
C PRO A 513 -0.35 35.13 17.58
N ILE A 514 -0.24 35.66 16.37
CA ILE A 514 -1.26 36.54 15.77
C ILE A 514 -2.51 35.72 15.45
N VAL A 515 -2.36 34.59 14.76
CA VAL A 515 -3.49 33.73 14.37
C VAL A 515 -4.25 33.22 15.60
N GLN A 516 -3.53 32.72 16.61
CA GLN A 516 -4.13 32.23 17.85
C GLN A 516 -4.86 33.35 18.61
N SER A 517 -4.44 34.60 18.53
CA SER A 517 -5.13 35.72 19.18
C SER A 517 -6.54 35.99 18.62
N PHE A 518 -6.82 35.55 17.38
CA PHE A 518 -8.13 35.66 16.73
C PHE A 518 -8.88 34.32 16.68
N SER A 519 -8.29 33.24 17.21
CA SER A 519 -8.83 31.90 17.16
C SER A 519 -9.43 31.50 18.49
N ASN A 520 -10.58 30.85 18.45
CA ASN A 520 -11.23 30.18 19.57
C ASN A 520 -12.21 29.14 19.03
N GLU A 521 -12.75 28.30 19.93
CA GLU A 521 -13.66 27.25 19.53
C GLU A 521 -14.90 27.73 18.76
N ALA A 522 -15.41 28.96 18.98
CA ALA A 522 -16.54 29.48 18.22
C ALA A 522 -16.15 29.83 16.77
N THR A 523 -15.02 30.52 16.56
CA THR A 523 -14.52 30.82 15.21
C THR A 523 -14.11 29.54 14.48
N ALA A 524 -13.50 28.59 15.19
CA ALA A 524 -13.11 27.30 14.66
C ALA A 524 -14.32 26.47 14.20
N ARG A 525 -15.40 26.41 14.99
CA ARG A 525 -16.67 25.80 14.57
C ARG A 525 -17.24 26.47 13.33
N MET A 526 -17.28 27.80 13.29
CA MET A 526 -17.76 28.54 12.13
C MET A 526 -16.97 28.18 10.86
N LEU A 527 -15.63 28.12 10.94
CA LEU A 527 -14.80 27.69 9.81
C LEU A 527 -15.11 26.26 9.37
N ARG A 528 -15.31 25.32 10.30
CA ARG A 528 -15.66 23.92 9.99
C ARG A 528 -17.03 23.82 9.32
N ASP A 529 -18.04 24.50 9.86
CA ASP A 529 -19.43 24.44 9.39
C ASP A 529 -19.60 25.09 8.01
N PHE A 530 -18.88 26.18 7.75
CA PHE A 530 -18.86 26.87 6.45
C PHE A 530 -17.79 26.35 5.48
N HIS A 531 -17.02 25.33 5.87
CA HIS A 531 -16.16 24.63 4.93
C HIS A 531 -17.00 24.14 3.74
N PRO A 532 -16.60 24.35 2.46
CA PRO A 532 -17.45 24.05 1.30
C PRO A 532 -18.04 22.64 1.30
N LEU A 533 -17.26 21.66 1.79
CA LEU A 533 -17.71 20.27 1.89
C LEU A 533 -18.83 20.03 2.92
N ARG A 534 -18.88 20.78 4.02
CA ARG A 534 -20.01 20.71 4.96
C ARG A 534 -21.16 21.59 4.50
N TRP A 535 -20.84 22.81 4.04
CA TRP A 535 -21.83 23.78 3.58
C TRP A 535 -22.75 23.21 2.51
N GLN A 536 -22.21 22.61 1.45
CA GLN A 536 -23.02 22.03 0.38
C GLN A 536 -23.97 20.92 0.86
N ARG A 537 -23.67 20.26 1.99
CA ARG A 537 -24.47 19.16 2.54
C ARG A 537 -25.60 19.70 3.41
N TRP A 538 -25.30 20.55 4.39
CA TRP A 538 -26.38 21.10 5.21
C TRP A 538 -27.26 22.11 4.44
N ALA A 539 -26.73 22.84 3.47
CA ALA A 539 -27.53 23.74 2.63
C ALA A 539 -28.50 23.01 1.69
N LEU A 540 -28.13 21.79 1.27
CA LEU A 540 -28.97 20.87 0.51
C LEU A 540 -29.47 19.75 1.43
N SER A 541 -30.27 20.10 2.43
CA SER A 541 -30.89 19.16 3.37
C SER A 541 -32.28 19.64 3.78
N ASP A 542 -32.97 18.87 4.62
CA ASP A 542 -34.26 19.26 5.20
C ASP A 542 -34.17 20.50 6.13
N MET A 543 -32.96 20.97 6.44
CA MET A 543 -32.76 22.28 7.08
C MET A 543 -33.14 23.46 6.17
N ASN A 544 -33.25 23.25 4.85
CA ASN A 544 -33.61 24.28 3.89
C ASN A 544 -35.10 24.19 3.51
N PRO A 545 -35.98 25.05 4.05
CA PRO A 545 -37.42 24.94 3.84
C PRO A 545 -37.85 25.10 2.37
N TRP A 546 -37.03 25.75 1.55
CA TRP A 546 -37.29 25.91 0.11
C TRP A 546 -37.24 24.57 -0.65
N LEU A 547 -36.61 23.53 -0.08
CA LEU A 547 -36.50 22.21 -0.69
C LEU A 547 -37.65 21.26 -0.29
N GLY A 548 -38.52 21.65 0.64
CA GLY A 548 -39.58 20.77 1.17
C GLY A 548 -40.61 20.27 0.14
N TRP A 549 -40.72 20.92 -1.03
CA TRP A 549 -41.57 20.45 -2.13
C TRP A 549 -40.96 19.30 -2.95
N LEU A 550 -39.65 19.09 -2.87
CA LEU A 550 -38.95 18.08 -3.69
C LEU A 550 -39.34 16.66 -3.31
N TYR A 551 -39.44 16.35 -2.02
CA TYR A 551 -39.79 15.01 -1.54
C TYR A 551 -41.16 14.51 -2.04
N PRO A 552 -42.28 15.23 -1.85
CA PRO A 552 -43.57 14.79 -2.38
C PRO A 552 -43.58 14.75 -3.92
N ALA A 553 -42.88 15.67 -4.59
CA ALA A 553 -42.74 15.64 -6.05
C ALA A 553 -41.94 14.41 -6.53
N ALA A 554 -40.89 14.00 -5.80
CA ALA A 554 -40.08 12.83 -6.09
C ALA A 554 -40.88 11.54 -5.93
N ILE A 555 -41.74 11.44 -4.92
CA ILE A 555 -42.68 10.31 -4.76
C ILE A 555 -43.62 10.23 -5.97
N ALA A 556 -44.23 11.36 -6.36
CA ALA A 556 -45.14 11.40 -7.50
C ALA A 556 -44.45 11.03 -8.82
N VAL A 557 -43.22 11.52 -9.03
CA VAL A 557 -42.39 11.18 -10.20
C VAL A 557 -41.99 9.70 -10.19
N LYS A 558 -41.56 9.13 -9.06
CA LYS A 558 -41.25 7.68 -8.95
C LYS A 558 -42.47 6.83 -9.29
N ALA A 559 -43.66 7.20 -8.82
CA ALA A 559 -44.90 6.49 -9.11
C ALA A 559 -45.35 6.60 -10.58
N SER A 560 -44.92 7.63 -11.30
CA SER A 560 -45.29 7.91 -12.70
C SER A 560 -44.07 7.95 -13.64
N ARG A 561 -43.00 7.23 -13.29
CA ARG A 561 -41.72 7.22 -14.00
C ARG A 561 -41.92 6.78 -15.46
N GLN A 562 -41.44 7.59 -16.39
CA GLN A 562 -41.49 7.36 -17.84
C GLN A 562 -40.07 7.41 -18.41
N PRO A 563 -39.30 6.31 -18.35
CA PRO A 563 -37.96 6.26 -18.88
C PRO A 563 -37.97 6.31 -20.41
N ALA A 564 -37.09 7.12 -20.99
CA ALA A 564 -36.86 7.09 -22.43
C ALA A 564 -36.15 5.79 -22.84
N ASP A 565 -36.47 5.28 -24.03
CA ASP A 565 -35.84 4.08 -24.60
C ASP A 565 -34.30 4.21 -24.57
N PRO A 566 -33.55 3.15 -24.18
CA PRO A 566 -32.08 3.16 -24.21
C PRO A 566 -31.50 3.54 -25.59
N ASP A 567 -32.21 3.23 -26.67
CA ASP A 567 -31.79 3.55 -28.03
C ASP A 567 -32.21 4.96 -28.50
N ASN A 568 -32.90 5.74 -27.66
CA ASN A 568 -33.31 7.11 -27.97
C ASN A 568 -32.09 7.99 -28.36
N PRO A 569 -32.08 8.64 -29.54
CA PRO A 569 -30.98 9.46 -30.02
C PRO A 569 -30.58 10.60 -29.06
N TRP A 570 -31.54 11.22 -28.37
CA TRP A 570 -31.27 12.30 -27.42
C TRP A 570 -30.55 11.81 -26.16
N ARG A 571 -30.83 10.56 -25.72
CA ARG A 571 -30.12 9.93 -24.61
C ARG A 571 -28.66 9.59 -24.98
N LYS A 572 -28.43 9.18 -26.23
CA LYS A 572 -27.08 8.96 -26.78
C LYS A 572 -26.30 10.28 -26.89
N ALA A 573 -26.94 11.34 -27.38
CA ALA A 573 -26.37 12.69 -27.44
C ALA A 573 -26.05 13.25 -26.04
N GLU A 574 -26.91 13.02 -25.04
CA GLU A 574 -26.63 13.35 -23.63
C GLU A 574 -25.35 12.66 -23.14
N LYS A 575 -25.22 11.35 -23.40
CA LYS A 575 -24.05 10.57 -22.99
C LYS A 575 -22.77 11.06 -23.67
N ALA A 576 -22.81 11.30 -24.98
CA ALA A 576 -21.69 11.86 -25.72
C ALA A 576 -21.29 13.25 -25.20
N GLY A 577 -22.27 14.11 -24.92
CA GLY A 577 -22.05 15.41 -24.28
C GLY A 577 -21.39 15.29 -22.91
N SER A 578 -21.86 14.37 -22.07
CA SER A 578 -21.23 14.07 -20.78
C SER A 578 -19.79 13.58 -20.94
N ASP A 579 -19.51 12.70 -21.92
CA ASP A 579 -18.16 12.19 -22.17
C ASP A 579 -17.20 13.28 -22.64
N ILE A 580 -17.70 14.27 -23.40
CA ILE A 580 -16.93 15.46 -23.79
C ILE A 580 -16.63 16.37 -22.59
N VAL A 581 -17.60 16.57 -21.68
CA VAL A 581 -17.37 17.33 -20.44
C VAL A 581 -16.33 16.65 -19.57
N SER A 582 -16.47 15.33 -19.36
CA SER A 582 -15.50 14.48 -18.65
C SER A 582 -14.10 14.60 -19.26
N ALA A 583 -13.99 14.45 -20.59
CA ALA A 583 -12.72 14.58 -21.31
C ALA A 583 -12.09 15.98 -21.18
N SER A 584 -12.92 17.03 -21.16
CA SER A 584 -12.46 18.41 -21.00
C SER A 584 -11.93 18.69 -19.60
N LEU A 585 -12.59 18.15 -18.56
CA LEU A 585 -12.12 18.25 -17.17
C LEU A 585 -10.83 17.44 -16.94
N ASP A 586 -10.71 16.27 -17.58
CA ASP A 586 -9.46 15.50 -17.57
C ASP A 586 -8.32 16.21 -18.29
N TYR A 587 -8.62 16.91 -19.40
CA TYR A 587 -7.63 17.76 -20.07
C TYR A 587 -7.20 18.92 -19.18
N TYR A 588 -8.14 19.61 -18.52
CA TYR A 588 -7.83 20.65 -17.54
C TYR A 588 -6.91 20.12 -16.43
N ARG A 589 -7.24 18.96 -15.85
CA ARG A 589 -6.41 18.29 -14.85
C ARG A 589 -4.99 18.07 -15.38
N ALA A 590 -4.85 17.46 -16.56
CA ALA A 590 -3.55 17.16 -17.14
C ALA A 590 -2.71 18.43 -17.40
N MET A 591 -3.34 19.51 -17.86
CA MET A 591 -2.66 20.80 -18.07
C MET A 591 -2.24 21.47 -16.76
N ARG A 592 -3.11 21.44 -15.74
CA ARG A 592 -2.81 21.94 -14.40
C ARG A 592 -1.64 21.17 -13.78
N ASP A 593 -1.67 19.84 -13.86
CA ASP A 593 -0.64 18.98 -13.27
C ASP A 593 0.72 19.18 -13.98
N ALA A 594 0.71 19.30 -15.31
CA ALA A 594 1.92 19.63 -16.09
C ALA A 594 2.50 21.01 -15.75
N ALA A 595 1.64 22.02 -15.59
CA ALA A 595 2.07 23.36 -15.18
C ALA A 595 2.64 23.36 -13.75
N THR A 596 2.04 22.58 -12.85
CA THR A 596 2.50 22.41 -11.46
C THR A 596 3.87 21.75 -11.42
N GLU A 597 4.08 20.67 -12.18
CA GLU A 597 5.37 19.99 -12.33
C GLU A 597 6.45 20.94 -12.88
N ALA A 598 6.13 21.69 -13.95
CA ALA A 598 7.07 22.65 -14.53
C ALA A 598 7.44 23.79 -13.57
N ALA A 599 6.45 24.34 -12.86
CA ALA A 599 6.68 25.37 -11.85
C ALA A 599 7.53 24.84 -10.70
N PHE A 600 7.25 23.63 -10.23
CA PHE A 600 8.01 22.98 -9.16
C PHE A 600 9.49 22.86 -9.52
N PHE A 601 9.82 22.26 -10.66
CA PHE A 601 11.22 22.12 -11.06
C PHE A 601 11.86 23.47 -11.40
N GLY A 602 11.10 24.41 -11.97
CA GLY A 602 11.58 25.77 -12.25
C GLY A 602 12.05 26.49 -10.99
N ILE A 603 11.32 26.33 -9.88
CA ILE A 603 11.67 26.90 -8.58
C ILE A 603 12.78 26.08 -7.91
N TYR A 604 12.53 24.79 -7.67
CA TYR A 604 13.31 23.99 -6.72
C TYR A 604 14.57 23.36 -7.32
N ALA A 605 14.61 23.03 -8.62
CA ALA A 605 15.84 22.49 -9.22
C ALA A 605 16.94 23.57 -9.28
N ASN A 606 16.56 24.83 -9.53
CA ASN A 606 17.49 25.95 -9.47
C ASN A 606 17.94 26.24 -8.03
N LEU A 607 17.02 26.27 -7.07
CA LEU A 607 17.35 26.44 -5.64
C LEU A 607 18.34 25.37 -5.16
N TYR A 608 18.05 24.10 -5.47
CA TYR A 608 18.94 22.98 -5.15
C TYR A 608 20.32 23.15 -5.80
N SER A 609 20.38 23.42 -7.10
CA SER A 609 21.65 23.59 -7.84
C SER A 609 22.50 24.76 -7.34
N ILE A 610 21.90 25.82 -6.79
CA ILE A 610 22.62 27.01 -6.32
C ILE A 610 23.09 26.86 -4.87
N TYR A 611 22.26 26.28 -4.00
CA TYR A 611 22.46 26.35 -2.55
C TYR A 611 22.82 25.03 -1.88
N LEU A 612 22.45 23.89 -2.47
CA LEU A 612 22.58 22.57 -1.83
C LEU A 612 23.52 21.62 -2.59
N ALA A 613 23.58 21.71 -3.92
CA ALA A 613 24.40 20.83 -4.75
C ALA A 613 25.89 20.82 -4.38
N ASP A 614 26.43 21.95 -3.88
CA ASP A 614 27.84 22.08 -3.48
C ASP A 614 28.05 21.90 -1.95
N ARG A 615 26.98 21.80 -1.15
CA ARG A 615 27.05 21.68 0.33
C ARG A 615 27.02 20.23 0.82
N ASN A 616 26.47 19.32 0.02
CA ASN A 616 26.32 17.91 0.37
C ASN A 616 27.03 17.00 -0.65
N PRO A 617 28.36 16.81 -0.55
CA PRO A 617 29.04 15.72 -1.26
C PRO A 617 28.71 14.33 -0.68
N ASP A 618 28.08 14.27 0.51
CA ASP A 618 28.08 13.06 1.36
C ASP A 618 26.67 12.63 1.87
N ASP A 619 25.59 13.27 1.41
CA ASP A 619 24.22 12.90 1.83
C ASP A 619 23.58 11.88 0.87
N GLY A 620 23.41 10.66 1.37
CA GLY A 620 22.33 9.72 1.03
C GLY A 620 22.39 8.97 -0.30
N HIS A 621 22.68 9.64 -1.40
CA HIS A 621 22.84 9.00 -2.71
C HIS A 621 24.32 8.76 -2.97
N LYS A 622 24.91 7.80 -2.23
CA LYS A 622 26.09 7.15 -2.79
C LYS A 622 25.61 6.55 -4.11
N GLU A 623 26.25 6.97 -5.21
CA GLU A 623 26.27 6.21 -6.46
C GLU A 623 26.32 4.72 -6.11
N PRO A 624 25.78 3.80 -6.94
CA PRO A 624 26.07 2.39 -6.76
C PRO A 624 27.59 2.28 -6.84
N VAL A 625 28.26 2.33 -5.69
CA VAL A 625 29.65 1.99 -5.58
C VAL A 625 29.60 0.58 -6.08
N THR A 626 30.20 0.38 -7.25
CA THR A 626 30.59 -0.90 -7.82
C THR A 626 31.64 -1.54 -6.90
N THR A 627 31.34 -1.52 -5.60
CA THR A 627 31.88 -2.36 -4.57
C THR A 627 31.56 -3.74 -5.07
N ASP A 628 32.62 -4.53 -5.29
CA ASP A 628 32.46 -5.96 -5.48
C ASP A 628 31.44 -6.44 -4.43
N PRO A 629 30.33 -7.10 -4.81
CA PRO A 629 29.33 -7.57 -3.84
C PRO A 629 29.93 -8.40 -2.70
N ARG A 630 31.13 -8.98 -2.88
CA ARG A 630 31.91 -9.64 -1.83
C ARG A 630 32.40 -8.72 -0.71
N GLU A 631 32.61 -7.44 -0.99
CA GLU A 631 33.10 -6.44 -0.03
C GLU A 631 31.98 -5.91 0.89
N LEU A 632 30.72 -6.24 0.59
CA LEU A 632 29.59 -5.88 1.44
C LEU A 632 29.76 -6.51 2.85
N PRO A 633 29.58 -5.76 3.94
CA PRO A 633 29.88 -6.24 5.30
C PRO A 633 29.19 -7.55 5.67
N PHE A 634 27.93 -7.73 5.26
CA PHE A 634 27.15 -8.95 5.51
C PHE A 634 27.61 -10.13 4.66
N VAL A 635 28.06 -9.91 3.41
CA VAL A 635 28.64 -10.98 2.58
C VAL A 635 29.97 -11.41 3.16
N ARG A 636 30.86 -10.46 3.51
CA ARG A 636 32.13 -10.76 4.14
C ARG A 636 31.97 -11.52 5.46
N SER A 637 31.03 -11.09 6.30
CA SER A 637 30.76 -11.76 7.58
C SER A 637 30.26 -13.19 7.37
N ALA A 638 29.31 -13.40 6.45
CA ALA A 638 28.82 -14.73 6.12
C ALA A 638 29.94 -15.64 5.55
N LEU A 639 30.79 -15.12 4.67
CA LEU A 639 31.91 -15.86 4.09
C LEU A 639 33.00 -16.20 5.12
N GLN A 640 33.27 -15.32 6.09
CA GLN A 640 34.19 -15.60 7.19
C GLN A 640 33.66 -16.73 8.10
N ALA A 641 32.34 -16.79 8.28
CA ALA A 641 31.67 -17.83 9.06
C ALA A 641 31.35 -19.12 8.27
N ILE A 642 31.94 -19.32 7.08
CA ILE A 642 31.61 -20.46 6.19
C ILE A 642 31.76 -21.85 6.85
N GLY A 643 32.72 -21.97 7.76
CA GLY A 643 32.99 -23.20 8.52
C GLY A 643 32.32 -23.26 9.90
N GLU A 644 31.56 -22.23 10.28
CA GLU A 644 30.89 -22.13 11.57
C GLU A 644 29.41 -22.59 11.46
N GLY A 645 28.89 -23.18 12.54
CA GLY A 645 27.53 -23.71 12.61
C GLY A 645 27.48 -25.22 12.87
N GLY A 646 26.30 -25.80 12.68
CA GLY A 646 26.02 -27.20 12.90
C GLY A 646 24.99 -27.76 11.92
N TYR A 647 24.10 -28.61 12.42
CA TYR A 647 23.05 -29.27 11.63
C TYR A 647 22.15 -28.27 10.88
N THR A 648 21.72 -27.20 11.55
CA THR A 648 20.80 -26.19 11.01
C THR A 648 21.38 -25.48 9.79
N GLU A 649 22.63 -25.03 9.88
CA GLU A 649 23.36 -24.36 8.81
C GLU A 649 23.62 -25.32 7.65
N ALA A 650 23.99 -26.57 7.94
CA ALA A 650 24.17 -27.60 6.91
C ALA A 650 22.87 -27.89 6.14
N LEU A 651 21.73 -27.95 6.85
CA LEU A 651 20.41 -28.13 6.26
C LEU A 651 20.02 -26.96 5.36
N ALA A 652 20.14 -25.72 5.86
CA ALA A 652 19.85 -24.52 5.09
C ALA A 652 20.71 -24.41 3.82
N ARG A 653 22.01 -24.71 3.94
CA ARG A 653 22.97 -24.72 2.82
C ARG A 653 22.61 -25.76 1.76
N ALA A 654 22.29 -26.98 2.19
CA ALA A 654 21.87 -28.04 1.28
C ALA A 654 20.53 -27.72 0.61
N ALA A 655 19.56 -27.15 1.34
CA ALA A 655 18.28 -26.73 0.80
C ALA A 655 18.44 -25.70 -0.34
N PHE A 656 19.37 -24.75 -0.21
CA PHE A 656 19.67 -23.80 -1.29
C PHE A 656 20.42 -24.45 -2.47
N LEU A 657 21.46 -25.26 -2.21
CA LEU A 657 22.22 -25.93 -3.27
C LEU A 657 21.35 -26.89 -4.11
N LEU A 658 20.31 -27.46 -3.50
CA LEU A 658 19.34 -28.35 -4.14
C LEU A 658 18.08 -27.60 -4.62
N ALA A 659 17.97 -26.29 -4.44
CA ALA A 659 16.84 -25.52 -4.92
C ALA A 659 16.89 -25.33 -6.45
N ARG A 660 15.72 -25.30 -7.09
CA ARG A 660 15.59 -24.85 -8.48
C ARG A 660 15.77 -23.33 -8.52
N LYS A 661 16.67 -22.87 -9.41
CA LYS A 661 17.01 -21.45 -9.54
C LYS A 661 16.35 -20.86 -10.79
N GLY A 662 15.81 -19.65 -10.68
CA GLY A 662 15.28 -18.88 -11.82
C GLY A 662 13.93 -19.33 -12.38
N GLU A 663 13.22 -20.24 -11.71
CA GLU A 663 11.85 -20.61 -12.08
C GLU A 663 10.85 -19.86 -11.18
N PRO A 664 9.67 -19.46 -11.71
CA PRO A 664 8.53 -19.10 -10.87
C PRO A 664 8.24 -20.21 -9.84
N LEU A 665 7.69 -19.80 -8.70
CA LEU A 665 7.27 -20.65 -7.60
C LEU A 665 5.74 -20.69 -7.58
N PRO A 666 5.12 -21.71 -8.19
CA PRO A 666 3.68 -21.90 -8.08
C PRO A 666 3.28 -22.17 -6.63
N LEU A 667 2.09 -21.73 -6.23
CA LEU A 667 1.56 -21.94 -4.88
C LEU A 667 1.59 -23.43 -4.47
N ALA A 668 1.18 -24.33 -5.36
CA ALA A 668 1.18 -25.78 -5.10
C ALA A 668 2.56 -26.32 -4.72
N ARG A 669 3.64 -25.75 -5.26
CA ARG A 669 5.02 -26.14 -4.92
C ARG A 669 5.40 -25.67 -3.51
N LEU A 670 4.84 -24.55 -3.07
CA LEU A 670 5.08 -23.99 -1.74
C LEU A 670 4.25 -24.72 -0.68
N GLU A 671 3.00 -25.05 -0.98
CA GLU A 671 2.16 -25.91 -0.14
C GLU A 671 2.78 -27.30 0.03
N MET A 672 3.27 -27.91 -1.05
CA MET A 672 4.03 -29.16 -0.99
C MET A 672 5.25 -29.04 -0.07
N ARG A 673 5.99 -27.91 -0.10
CA ARG A 673 7.12 -27.69 0.82
C ARG A 673 6.68 -27.60 2.27
N LYS A 674 5.53 -26.97 2.56
CA LYS A 674 4.94 -26.92 3.91
C LYS A 674 4.57 -28.33 4.39
N GLU A 675 3.89 -29.12 3.56
CA GLU A 675 3.53 -30.51 3.88
C GLU A 675 4.76 -31.40 4.12
N LEU A 676 5.81 -31.22 3.32
CA LEU A 676 7.10 -31.92 3.52
C LEU A 676 7.72 -31.51 4.85
N ALA A 677 7.72 -30.22 5.18
CA ALA A 677 8.27 -29.73 6.44
C ALA A 677 7.50 -30.30 7.66
N GLU A 678 6.19 -30.43 7.57
CA GLU A 678 5.35 -31.07 8.59
C GLU A 678 5.63 -32.59 8.67
N SER A 679 5.74 -33.27 7.53
CA SER A 679 6.01 -34.72 7.46
C SER A 679 7.38 -35.11 8.04
N TYR A 680 8.36 -34.21 7.91
CA TYR A 680 9.74 -34.43 8.35
C TYR A 680 10.13 -33.50 9.51
N ALA A 681 9.16 -33.04 10.31
CA ALA A 681 9.39 -32.10 11.40
C ALA A 681 10.48 -32.55 12.38
N ASP A 682 10.56 -33.86 12.68
CA ASP A 682 11.60 -34.46 13.53
C ASP A 682 13.03 -34.29 12.99
N TYR A 683 13.18 -34.03 11.69
CA TYR A 683 14.46 -33.76 11.03
C TYR A 683 14.74 -32.26 10.88
N LEU A 684 13.77 -31.39 11.14
CA LEU A 684 13.96 -29.95 11.05
C LEU A 684 14.49 -29.37 12.36
N PRO A 685 15.16 -28.21 12.31
CA PRO A 685 15.60 -27.50 13.50
C PRO A 685 14.41 -26.91 14.26
N ASP A 686 14.40 -27.06 15.58
CA ASP A 686 13.42 -26.42 16.47
C ASP A 686 13.88 -24.99 16.82
N ILE A 687 13.64 -24.06 15.90
CA ILE A 687 14.00 -22.65 16.02
C ILE A 687 12.87 -21.75 15.55
N ALA A 688 12.88 -20.49 15.98
CA ALA A 688 11.88 -19.52 15.58
C ALA A 688 11.92 -19.28 14.04
N PRO A 689 10.76 -19.09 13.37
CA PRO A 689 10.70 -18.93 11.91
C PRO A 689 11.57 -17.78 11.36
N ASP A 690 11.67 -16.67 12.08
CA ASP A 690 12.52 -15.53 11.72
C ASP A 690 14.02 -15.88 11.81
N GLN A 691 14.43 -16.62 12.83
CA GLN A 691 15.79 -17.14 12.95
C GLN A 691 16.11 -18.13 11.83
N TRP A 692 15.16 -19.00 11.48
CA TRP A 692 15.32 -19.93 10.35
C TRP A 692 15.52 -19.20 9.02
N ARG A 693 14.71 -18.16 8.74
CA ARG A 693 14.89 -17.34 7.54
C ARG A 693 16.25 -16.66 7.52
N ARG A 694 16.71 -16.12 8.64
CA ARG A 694 18.04 -15.49 8.75
C ARG A 694 19.16 -16.48 8.41
N ILE A 695 19.16 -17.66 9.02
CA ILE A 695 20.17 -18.70 8.74
C ILE A 695 20.11 -19.12 7.26
N ARG A 696 18.91 -19.29 6.70
CA ARG A 696 18.75 -19.60 5.28
C ARG A 696 19.37 -18.54 4.38
N GLY A 697 19.15 -17.26 4.67
CA GLY A 697 19.72 -16.17 3.89
C GLY A 697 21.24 -16.11 3.98
N GLU A 698 21.82 -16.27 5.18
CA GLU A 698 23.27 -16.32 5.36
C GLU A 698 23.91 -17.51 4.61
N GLN A 699 23.30 -18.71 4.71
CA GLN A 699 23.78 -19.90 4.00
C GLN A 699 23.60 -19.83 2.48
N GLU A 700 22.55 -19.15 2.01
CA GLU A 700 22.35 -18.85 0.61
C GLU A 700 23.42 -17.89 0.06
N ILE A 701 23.78 -16.85 0.81
CA ILE A 701 24.90 -15.97 0.47
C ILE A 701 26.18 -16.78 0.34
N ILE A 702 26.53 -17.58 1.36
CA ILE A 702 27.72 -18.44 1.35
C ILE A 702 27.76 -19.34 0.11
N ALA A 703 26.67 -20.07 -0.16
CA ALA A 703 26.61 -21.01 -1.27
C ALA A 703 26.54 -20.35 -2.64
N SER A 704 26.14 -19.08 -2.72
CA SER A 704 26.12 -18.31 -3.96
C SER A 704 27.52 -17.79 -4.33
N TYR A 705 28.28 -17.30 -3.36
CA TYR A 705 29.61 -16.72 -3.59
C TYR A 705 30.74 -17.76 -3.56
N GLU A 706 30.62 -18.83 -2.75
CA GLU A 706 31.64 -19.87 -2.56
C GLU A 706 31.03 -21.29 -2.63
N PRO A 707 30.41 -21.70 -3.76
CA PRO A 707 29.66 -22.96 -3.86
C PRO A 707 30.51 -24.20 -3.56
N ASP A 708 31.78 -24.20 -3.99
CA ASP A 708 32.69 -25.33 -3.77
C ASP A 708 33.13 -25.43 -2.31
N GLN A 709 33.47 -24.30 -1.67
CA GLN A 709 33.84 -24.29 -0.26
C GLN A 709 32.63 -24.57 0.64
N ALA A 710 31.44 -24.10 0.25
CA ALA A 710 30.19 -24.37 0.95
C ALA A 710 29.94 -25.87 1.08
N ILE A 711 30.18 -26.64 0.01
CA ILE A 711 30.10 -28.11 0.04
C ILE A 711 31.28 -28.71 0.83
N ALA A 712 32.51 -28.23 0.60
CA ALA A 712 33.71 -28.79 1.25
C ALA A 712 33.71 -28.66 2.79
N THR A 713 32.98 -27.69 3.32
CA THR A 713 32.85 -27.43 4.77
C THR A 713 31.68 -28.16 5.43
N LEU A 714 30.80 -28.82 4.69
CA LEU A 714 29.70 -29.64 5.26
C LEU A 714 30.17 -30.71 6.27
N PRO A 715 31.29 -31.42 6.08
CA PRO A 715 31.78 -32.37 7.07
C PRO A 715 32.20 -31.72 8.40
N THR A 716 32.58 -30.44 8.37
CA THR A 716 32.91 -29.64 9.56
C THR A 716 31.65 -29.25 10.31
N LEU A 717 30.60 -28.80 9.60
CA LEU A 717 29.29 -28.49 10.21
C LEU A 717 28.63 -29.74 10.79
N LEU A 718 28.77 -30.88 10.10
CA LEU A 718 28.26 -32.19 10.52
C LEU A 718 29.38 -33.02 11.15
N ALA A 719 30.15 -32.42 12.06
CA ALA A 719 31.25 -33.10 12.77
C ALA A 719 30.74 -34.21 13.70
N HIS A 720 29.56 -34.03 14.30
CA HIS A 720 28.91 -35.03 15.13
C HIS A 720 28.28 -36.13 14.26
N GLY A 721 28.55 -37.40 14.61
CA GLY A 721 28.06 -38.54 13.85
C GLY A 721 26.54 -38.65 13.81
N GLU A 722 25.86 -38.26 14.90
CA GLU A 722 24.39 -38.23 14.99
C GLU A 722 23.78 -37.25 14.00
N ASP A 723 24.25 -35.99 13.99
CA ASP A 723 23.80 -34.95 13.05
C ASP A 723 24.05 -35.36 11.59
N ARG A 724 25.23 -35.94 11.32
CA ARG A 724 25.56 -36.42 9.97
C ARG A 724 24.62 -37.53 9.51
N ASN A 725 24.34 -38.50 10.38
CA ASN A 725 23.44 -39.60 10.08
C ASN A 725 22.00 -39.10 9.89
N ARG A 726 21.53 -38.22 10.78
CA ARG A 726 20.22 -37.56 10.69
C ARG A 726 20.06 -36.80 9.38
N PHE A 727 21.10 -36.08 8.95
CA PHE A 727 21.10 -35.31 7.71
C PHE A 727 21.05 -36.21 6.47
N LEU A 728 21.88 -37.26 6.44
CA LEU A 728 21.89 -38.23 5.33
C LEU A 728 20.57 -39.01 5.25
N GLU A 729 19.97 -39.36 6.38
CA GLU A 729 18.66 -40.02 6.43
C GLU A 729 17.56 -39.11 5.87
N LEU A 730 17.53 -37.82 6.26
CA LEU A 730 16.59 -36.86 5.70
C LEU A 730 16.73 -36.75 4.18
N ILE A 731 17.95 -36.61 3.66
CA ILE A 731 18.19 -36.55 2.21
C ILE A 731 17.72 -37.84 1.53
N ALA A 732 17.98 -39.01 2.12
CA ALA A 732 17.54 -40.29 1.55
C ALA A 732 16.00 -40.37 1.49
N LYS A 733 15.30 -39.93 2.54
CA LYS A 733 13.84 -39.87 2.59
C LYS A 733 13.27 -38.90 1.57
N LEU A 734 13.80 -37.67 1.50
CA LEU A 734 13.33 -36.66 0.53
C LEU A 734 13.53 -37.10 -0.93
N VAL A 735 14.63 -37.77 -1.25
CA VAL A 735 14.89 -38.29 -2.61
C VAL A 735 13.97 -39.46 -2.97
N ALA A 736 13.47 -40.20 -1.97
CA ALA A 736 12.53 -41.29 -2.15
C ALA A 736 11.05 -40.86 -2.05
N ASP A 737 10.77 -39.62 -1.62
CA ASP A 737 9.40 -39.12 -1.44
C ASP A 737 8.74 -38.88 -2.81
N GLU A 738 7.57 -39.49 -3.02
CA GLU A 738 6.82 -39.39 -4.28
C GLU A 738 6.51 -37.94 -4.66
N ARG A 739 6.25 -37.07 -3.69
CA ARG A 739 5.97 -35.63 -3.92
C ARG A 739 7.17 -34.93 -4.56
N VAL A 740 8.38 -35.34 -4.19
CA VAL A 740 9.64 -34.81 -4.73
C VAL A 740 9.96 -35.47 -6.09
N LEU A 741 9.76 -36.79 -6.21
CA LEU A 741 10.00 -37.56 -7.45
C LEU A 741 9.12 -37.11 -8.62
N ASN A 742 7.88 -36.68 -8.34
CA ASN A 742 6.96 -36.12 -9.33
C ASN A 742 7.48 -34.82 -9.97
N SER A 743 8.56 -34.24 -9.43
CA SER A 743 9.32 -33.16 -10.05
C SER A 743 10.71 -33.66 -10.46
N ALA A 744 10.93 -33.93 -11.76
CA ALA A 744 12.21 -34.44 -12.23
C ALA A 744 13.38 -33.53 -11.81
N PRO A 745 14.42 -34.04 -11.12
CA PRO A 745 15.54 -33.20 -10.68
C PRO A 745 16.39 -32.76 -11.87
N THR A 746 16.78 -31.50 -11.88
CA THR A 746 17.70 -30.94 -12.88
C THR A 746 19.08 -31.58 -12.77
N ASP A 747 19.88 -31.51 -13.83
CA ASP A 747 21.26 -32.04 -13.81
C ASP A 747 22.12 -31.34 -12.75
N SER A 748 21.88 -30.04 -12.52
CA SER A 748 22.53 -29.27 -11.46
C SER A 748 22.18 -29.79 -10.07
N GLN A 749 20.91 -30.12 -9.79
CA GLN A 749 20.47 -30.69 -8.52
C GLN A 749 21.08 -32.07 -8.28
N ARG A 750 21.13 -32.93 -9.32
CA ARG A 750 21.76 -34.26 -9.21
C ARG A 750 23.26 -34.14 -8.92
N SER A 751 23.96 -33.29 -9.66
CA SER A 751 25.39 -33.05 -9.43
C SER A 751 25.66 -32.51 -8.02
N ALA A 752 24.88 -31.53 -7.55
CA ALA A 752 24.99 -31.01 -6.19
C ALA A 752 24.75 -32.10 -5.13
N LEU A 753 23.72 -32.93 -5.31
CA LEU A 753 23.40 -34.05 -4.41
C LEU A 753 24.54 -35.08 -4.34
N GLU A 754 25.12 -35.46 -5.49
CA GLU A 754 26.26 -36.39 -5.55
C GLU A 754 27.48 -35.82 -4.84
N ARG A 755 27.77 -34.53 -5.04
CA ARG A 755 28.87 -33.83 -4.37
C ARG A 755 28.67 -33.74 -2.85
N ILE A 756 27.45 -33.48 -2.39
CA ILE A 756 27.12 -33.47 -0.95
C ILE A 756 27.34 -34.87 -0.35
N ARG A 757 26.87 -35.93 -1.03
CA ARG A 757 27.05 -37.31 -0.56
C ARG A 757 28.52 -37.72 -0.54
N SER A 758 29.31 -37.30 -1.51
CA SER A 758 30.73 -37.70 -1.60
C SER A 758 31.57 -37.10 -0.47
N VAL A 759 31.34 -35.83 -0.08
CA VAL A 759 32.08 -35.20 1.01
C VAL A 759 31.65 -35.72 2.40
N LEU A 760 30.42 -36.18 2.55
CA LEU A 760 29.88 -36.71 3.81
C LEU A 760 30.08 -38.22 3.99
N SER A 761 30.47 -38.94 2.93
CA SER A 761 30.77 -40.37 2.99
C SER A 761 31.95 -40.63 3.94
N PRO A 762 31.90 -41.69 4.77
CA PRO A 762 32.98 -41.98 5.71
C PRO A 762 34.30 -42.20 4.94
N ARG A 763 35.34 -41.42 5.27
CA ARG A 763 36.70 -41.70 4.80
C ARG A 763 37.10 -43.09 5.32
N PRO A 764 37.65 -43.98 4.48
CA PRO A 764 38.12 -45.28 4.94
C PRO A 764 39.16 -45.05 6.05
N GLU A 765 38.91 -45.63 7.22
CA GLU A 765 39.86 -45.62 8.33
C GLU A 765 41.22 -46.12 7.82
N ARG A 766 42.24 -45.25 7.89
CA ARG A 766 43.63 -45.69 7.79
C ARG A 766 43.87 -46.60 9.00
N LYS A 767 43.74 -47.92 8.80
CA LYS A 767 44.16 -48.92 9.78
C LYS A 767 45.58 -48.58 10.22
N ARG A 768 45.73 -48.14 11.48
CA ARG A 768 47.05 -48.05 12.12
C ARG A 768 47.67 -49.44 12.05
N PRO A 769 48.89 -49.62 11.48
CA PRO A 769 49.55 -50.90 11.55
C PRO A 769 49.80 -51.22 13.02
N VAL A 770 49.20 -52.31 13.50
CA VAL A 770 49.47 -52.87 14.81
C VAL A 770 50.95 -53.26 14.82
N ALA A 771 51.74 -52.57 15.64
CA ALA A 771 53.12 -52.94 15.89
C ALA A 771 53.13 -54.32 16.55
N VAL A 772 53.66 -55.31 15.84
CA VAL A 772 53.98 -56.64 16.38
C VAL A 772 55.13 -56.44 17.38
N LEU A 773 54.80 -56.50 18.67
CA LEU A 773 55.80 -56.63 19.72
C LEU A 773 56.22 -58.10 19.80
N ASP A 774 57.34 -58.39 19.16
CA ASP A 774 58.10 -59.62 19.36
C ASP A 774 58.70 -59.59 20.77
N ARG A 775 58.32 -60.56 21.62
CA ARG A 775 58.97 -60.81 22.91
C ARG A 775 59.33 -62.27 23.03
N ALA A 776 60.56 -62.57 22.63
CA ALA A 776 61.28 -63.78 22.97
C ALA A 776 61.98 -63.63 24.35
N ARG A 777 61.95 -64.72 25.14
CA ARG A 777 62.82 -65.08 26.30
C ARG A 777 62.63 -64.21 27.57
N ARG A 778 62.47 -64.73 28.79
CA ARG A 778 62.76 -66.03 29.44
C ARG A 778 61.66 -66.37 30.44
#